data_AF-A0A9R0WZ91-F1
#
_entry.id   AF-A0A9R0WZ91-F1
#
_cell.length_a   1.000
_cell.length_b   1.000
_cell.length_c   1.000
_cell.angle_alpha   90.00
_cell.angle_beta   90.00
_cell.angle_gamma   90.00
#
_symmetry.space_group_name_H-M   'P 1'
#
loop_
_entity.id
_entity.type
_entity.pdbx_description
1 polymer ?
#
loop_
_entity_poly.entity_id
_entity_poly.type
_entity_poly.pdbx_seq_one_letter_code
_entity_poly.pdbx_strand_id
1 'polypeptide(L)'
;MSTIFARPESALKRADELIHVGQKQAALEALHDLITSRRCRSWQKPLEQAMMRYVELCVDLRKGRFAKDGLIQYSRIVCQQQLNNVSSLEEVVKHFMHLSNKKAEEAAMDHQAQALDVHDLEGPEDLMLGYVNRISDTPWLKFLWETYRTVLEVLRNNSKLEALYAMAAHKAFQFCKQYKRSAEFRRLCEMIRNHLANISRSSRDRPDLTAPESCQLYLDTRVEQLKVAAELSLSQEAFRSVEDIHGLMSVVQRTPKPSVLAVYYAKLTEIFWTSESHYLYHAYAWLELFNLHKSHNKNLTRKDLQLLASSALLAALSVTPYYDHESGLSHMELENEKERSSRMASLLNFSFDSKRENREQVSRASLLSELAARGVVSCASQDVQDLYNLMEHEFLPLDLASKVQPLLSKISTIGGKLSAAPSVPEIQLSQYQPALEKLTTLRVLQQASRVFQSMRIDTLSRMIPFFDFNVVEKIAVDAVKHNFVAMKVDHLSGAVRFGNTEMESNVPGATHLIGVLADLSSLVHPHVHEPYKLCEDSISVAGVVEKEHERLHARKSFIEKRKEDDERQILEKEKAQEAKRLSIQKKSADEERERLLRERRLREQQRIRQEIEDRAQREIGKAEQKLTKQGAMELVSRHLGYIMSRQGMEKMWEKLAKRMDHLERARRQEEAPLIEAAFGKRVEEEKVLHEQEQLRETELSEQRHTGDLLEKKRLSRCRSIRMLSRKESSNAEKPSFLA
;
A
#
# COMPACT_ATOMS: atom_id res chain seq x y z
N MET A 1 -18.12 29.19 -42.85
CA MET A 1 -19.49 29.21 -42.28
C MET A 1 -19.82 27.79 -41.83
N SER A 2 -19.91 27.54 -40.52
CA SER A 2 -20.26 26.21 -39.97
C SER A 2 -21.74 25.90 -40.25
N THR A 3 -22.01 24.91 -41.11
CA THR A 3 -23.36 24.42 -41.38
C THR A 3 -23.86 23.64 -40.18
N ILE A 4 -24.62 24.28 -39.29
CA ILE A 4 -25.19 23.62 -38.11
C ILE A 4 -26.38 22.76 -38.57
N PHE A 5 -26.15 21.46 -38.74
CA PHE A 5 -27.20 20.50 -39.09
C PHE A 5 -28.16 20.29 -37.91
N ALA A 6 -29.47 20.33 -38.17
CA ALA A 6 -30.51 20.08 -37.17
C ALA A 6 -31.00 18.62 -37.15
N ARG A 7 -30.79 17.85 -38.23
CA ARG A 7 -31.22 16.45 -38.37
C ARG A 7 -30.01 15.53 -38.54
N PRO A 8 -29.87 14.45 -37.75
CA PRO A 8 -28.73 13.54 -37.82
C PRO A 8 -28.56 12.86 -39.19
N GLU A 9 -29.67 12.52 -39.87
CA GLU A 9 -29.64 11.89 -41.20
C GLU A 9 -28.99 12.77 -42.27
N SER A 10 -29.23 14.08 -42.22
CA SER A 10 -28.65 15.03 -43.19
C SER A 10 -27.15 15.21 -42.97
N ALA A 11 -26.72 15.24 -41.71
CA ALA A 11 -25.30 15.30 -41.36
C ALA A 11 -24.57 14.01 -41.76
N LEU A 12 -25.19 12.84 -41.57
CA LEU A 12 -24.65 11.55 -41.99
C LEU A 12 -24.43 11.51 -43.51
N LYS A 13 -25.48 11.82 -44.30
CA LYS A 13 -25.37 11.88 -45.77
C LYS A 13 -24.26 12.82 -46.22
N ARG A 14 -24.17 14.01 -45.59
CA ARG A 14 -23.13 14.97 -45.92
C ARG A 14 -21.74 14.46 -45.58
N ALA A 15 -21.59 13.76 -44.45
CA ALA A 15 -20.32 13.14 -44.08
C ALA A 15 -19.91 12.06 -45.09
N ASP A 16 -20.84 11.21 -45.54
CA ASP A 16 -20.56 10.18 -46.54
C ASP A 16 -20.17 10.77 -47.91
N GLU A 17 -20.84 11.85 -48.36
CA GLU A 17 -20.42 12.60 -49.55
C GLU A 17 -18.99 13.13 -49.43
N LEU A 18 -18.65 13.75 -48.29
CA LEU A 18 -17.31 14.28 -48.04
C LEU A 18 -16.25 13.19 -47.98
N ILE A 19 -16.59 12.02 -47.43
CA ILE A 19 -15.70 10.85 -47.40
C ILE A 19 -15.48 10.31 -48.82
N HIS A 20 -16.52 10.26 -49.66
CA HIS A 20 -16.40 9.83 -51.04
C HIS A 20 -15.47 10.73 -51.87
N VAL A 21 -15.46 12.03 -51.56
CA VAL A 21 -14.54 13.02 -52.16
C VAL A 21 -13.14 13.01 -51.49
N GLY A 22 -12.90 12.13 -50.52
CA GLY A 22 -11.62 12.00 -49.82
C GLY A 22 -11.38 13.02 -48.70
N GLN A 23 -12.36 13.90 -48.40
CA GLN A 23 -12.26 14.94 -47.38
C GLN A 23 -12.66 14.41 -45.98
N LYS A 24 -11.92 13.41 -45.49
CA LYS A 24 -12.20 12.76 -44.19
C LYS A 24 -12.19 13.73 -42.99
N GLN A 25 -11.31 14.74 -43.00
CA GLN A 25 -11.22 15.72 -41.91
C GLN A 25 -12.46 16.63 -41.87
N ALA A 26 -12.94 17.11 -43.01
CA ALA A 26 -14.16 17.92 -43.09
C ALA A 26 -15.41 17.10 -42.72
N ALA A 27 -15.45 15.82 -43.10
CA ALA A 27 -16.50 14.90 -42.68
C ALA A 27 -16.53 14.72 -41.14
N LEU A 28 -15.35 14.57 -40.52
CA LEU A 28 -15.22 14.46 -39.07
C LEU A 28 -15.72 15.73 -38.37
N GLU A 29 -15.35 16.91 -38.85
CA GLU A 29 -15.79 18.19 -38.30
C GLU A 29 -17.30 18.39 -38.41
N ALA A 30 -17.91 18.03 -39.55
CA ALA A 30 -19.35 18.10 -39.74
C ALA A 30 -20.13 17.21 -38.75
N LEU A 31 -19.62 16.00 -38.47
CA LEU A 31 -20.20 15.11 -37.47
C LEU A 31 -19.92 15.57 -36.03
N HIS A 32 -18.74 16.15 -35.77
CA HIS A 32 -18.39 16.72 -34.48
C HIS A 32 -19.34 17.86 -34.09
N ASP A 33 -19.61 18.76 -35.03
CA ASP A 33 -20.52 19.88 -34.84
C ASP A 33 -21.95 19.39 -34.54
N LEU A 34 -22.40 18.29 -35.15
CA LEU A 34 -23.68 17.66 -34.85
C LEU A 34 -23.73 17.12 -33.42
N ILE A 35 -22.74 16.31 -33.02
CA ILE A 35 -22.73 15.59 -31.73
C ILE A 35 -22.56 16.57 -30.56
N THR A 36 -21.76 17.62 -30.74
CA THR A 36 -21.53 18.65 -29.72
C THR A 36 -22.60 19.75 -29.70
N SER A 37 -23.50 19.77 -30.70
CA SER A 37 -24.55 20.78 -30.82
C SER A 37 -25.54 20.69 -29.66
N ARG A 38 -25.83 21.86 -29.06
CA ARG A 38 -26.88 22.00 -28.04
C ARG A 38 -28.29 21.70 -28.55
N ARG A 39 -28.49 21.63 -29.88
CA ARG A 39 -29.79 21.36 -30.51
C ARG A 39 -30.11 19.87 -30.56
N CYS A 40 -29.09 19.01 -30.60
CA CYS A 40 -29.27 17.56 -30.54
C CYS A 40 -29.24 17.13 -29.07
N ARG A 41 -30.41 17.15 -28.41
CA ARG A 41 -30.53 16.70 -27.01
C ARG A 41 -31.21 15.36 -26.85
N SER A 42 -31.75 14.82 -27.94
CA SER A 42 -32.47 13.55 -27.93
C SER A 42 -31.82 12.45 -28.72
N TRP A 43 -31.79 11.25 -28.13
CA TRP A 43 -31.33 10.07 -28.80
C TRP A 43 -32.32 9.66 -29.90
N GLN A 44 -31.79 9.34 -31.07
CA GLN A 44 -32.51 8.81 -32.22
C GLN A 44 -31.61 7.77 -32.91
N LYS A 45 -32.19 6.73 -33.52
CA LYS A 45 -31.41 5.68 -34.20
C LYS A 45 -30.42 6.21 -35.26
N PRO A 46 -30.75 7.23 -36.07
CA PRO A 46 -29.77 7.84 -36.99
C PRO A 46 -28.59 8.53 -36.30
N LEU A 47 -28.75 8.98 -35.05
CA LEU A 47 -27.66 9.57 -34.28
C LEU A 47 -26.60 8.54 -33.88
N GLU A 48 -27.04 7.31 -33.56
CA GLU A 48 -26.13 6.19 -33.29
C GLU A 48 -25.27 5.86 -34.52
N GLN A 49 -25.89 5.79 -35.71
CA GLN A 49 -25.16 5.59 -36.97
C GLN A 49 -24.16 6.73 -37.24
N ALA A 50 -24.56 7.98 -36.99
CA ALA A 50 -23.68 9.13 -37.08
C ALA A 50 -22.51 9.03 -36.09
N MET A 51 -22.76 8.52 -34.88
CA MET A 51 -21.72 8.32 -33.87
C MET A 51 -20.76 7.17 -34.23
N MET A 52 -21.26 6.06 -34.78
CA MET A 52 -20.44 4.96 -35.29
C MET A 52 -19.48 5.48 -36.37
N ARG A 53 -20.01 6.23 -37.35
CA ARG A 53 -19.21 6.83 -38.43
C ARG A 53 -18.20 7.86 -37.90
N TYR A 54 -18.60 8.66 -36.93
CA TYR A 54 -17.74 9.64 -36.28
C TYR A 54 -16.54 8.99 -35.59
N VAL A 55 -16.78 7.91 -34.86
CA VAL A 55 -15.73 7.14 -34.16
C VAL A 55 -14.78 6.47 -35.16
N GLU A 56 -15.29 5.91 -36.26
CA GLU A 56 -14.45 5.36 -37.33
C GLU A 56 -13.49 6.40 -37.89
N LEU A 57 -13.98 7.60 -38.22
CA LEU A 57 -13.15 8.70 -38.68
C LEU A 57 -12.14 9.16 -37.62
N CYS A 58 -12.52 9.15 -36.33
CA CYS A 58 -11.59 9.48 -35.25
C CYS A 58 -10.43 8.49 -35.18
N VAL A 59 -10.68 7.19 -35.38
CA VAL A 59 -9.64 6.16 -35.38
C VAL A 59 -8.76 6.27 -36.63
N ASP A 60 -9.36 6.37 -37.81
CA ASP A 60 -8.65 6.53 -39.10
C ASP A 60 -7.68 7.71 -39.07
N LEU A 61 -8.12 8.84 -38.51
CA LEU A 61 -7.33 10.07 -38.45
C LEU A 61 -6.50 10.21 -37.16
N ARG A 62 -6.56 9.22 -36.26
CA ARG A 62 -5.93 9.23 -34.93
C ARG A 62 -6.25 10.48 -34.09
N LYS A 63 -7.49 10.99 -34.20
CA LYS A 63 -7.97 12.19 -33.50
C LYS A 63 -8.59 11.84 -32.15
N GLY A 64 -7.78 11.37 -31.20
CA GLY A 64 -8.26 10.91 -29.89
C GLY A 64 -9.00 11.97 -29.06
N ARG A 65 -8.61 13.25 -29.18
CA ARG A 65 -9.30 14.37 -28.51
C ARG A 65 -10.74 14.54 -29.00
N PHE A 66 -10.94 14.45 -30.32
CA PHE A 66 -12.27 14.48 -30.92
C PHE A 66 -13.11 13.30 -30.44
N ALA A 67 -12.55 12.08 -30.43
CA ALA A 67 -13.25 10.91 -29.90
C ALA A 67 -13.71 11.12 -28.45
N LYS A 68 -12.83 11.62 -27.58
CA LYS A 68 -13.15 11.93 -26.18
C LYS A 68 -14.29 12.94 -26.04
N ASP A 69 -14.17 14.09 -26.69
CA ASP A 69 -15.19 15.14 -26.60
C ASP A 69 -16.54 14.66 -27.13
N GLY A 70 -16.54 13.96 -28.27
CA GLY A 70 -17.73 13.36 -28.85
C GLY A 70 -18.38 12.30 -27.96
N LEU A 71 -17.60 11.38 -27.37
CA LEU A 71 -18.11 10.34 -26.48
C LEU A 71 -18.67 10.90 -25.17
N ILE A 72 -18.06 11.95 -24.59
CA ILE A 72 -18.59 12.62 -23.40
C ILE A 72 -19.96 13.24 -23.71
N GLN A 73 -20.09 13.95 -24.84
CA GLN A 73 -21.37 14.54 -25.23
C GLN A 73 -22.40 13.47 -25.58
N TYR A 74 -22.02 12.43 -26.32
CA TYR A 74 -22.91 11.33 -26.68
C TYR A 74 -23.40 10.57 -25.44
N SER A 75 -22.51 10.24 -24.51
CA SER A 75 -22.85 9.64 -23.22
C SER A 75 -23.83 10.52 -22.45
N ARG A 76 -23.62 11.84 -22.42
CA ARG A 76 -24.57 12.77 -21.80
C ARG A 76 -25.95 12.75 -22.45
N ILE A 77 -26.02 12.73 -23.79
CA ILE A 77 -27.29 12.66 -24.54
C ILE A 77 -28.02 11.34 -24.23
N VAL A 78 -27.32 10.21 -24.25
CA VAL A 78 -27.92 8.89 -24.02
C VAL A 78 -28.35 8.69 -22.57
N CYS A 79 -27.54 9.12 -21.60
CA CYS A 79 -27.77 8.86 -20.18
C CYS A 79 -28.72 9.87 -19.49
N GLN A 80 -28.93 11.07 -20.03
CA GLN A 80 -29.80 12.09 -19.40
C GLN A 80 -31.28 11.97 -19.77
N GLN A 81 -31.65 11.10 -20.71
CA GLN A 81 -33.02 11.05 -21.26
C GLN A 81 -33.89 9.93 -20.67
N GLN A 82 -35.20 10.20 -20.57
CA GLN A 82 -36.21 9.28 -20.05
C GLN A 82 -36.30 7.92 -20.78
N LEU A 83 -35.71 7.77 -21.97
CA LEU A 83 -35.64 6.50 -22.71
C LEU A 83 -34.40 5.62 -22.41
N ASN A 84 -33.40 6.08 -21.64
CA ASN A 84 -32.26 5.28 -21.16
C ASN A 84 -31.74 4.18 -22.12
N ASN A 85 -31.43 4.51 -23.38
CA ASN A 85 -30.89 3.55 -24.37
C ASN A 85 -29.40 3.29 -24.16
N VAL A 86 -29.03 2.77 -22.99
CA VAL A 86 -27.65 2.47 -22.59
C VAL A 86 -26.95 1.51 -23.56
N SER A 87 -27.71 0.62 -24.21
CA SER A 87 -27.22 -0.30 -25.24
C SER A 87 -26.56 0.41 -26.43
N SER A 88 -27.08 1.57 -26.83
CA SER A 88 -26.53 2.34 -27.94
C SER A 88 -25.12 2.87 -27.63
N LEU A 89 -24.90 3.35 -26.41
CA LEU A 89 -23.56 3.76 -25.96
C LEU A 89 -22.62 2.56 -25.88
N GLU A 90 -23.12 1.42 -25.40
CA GLU A 90 -22.36 0.17 -25.31
C GLU A 90 -21.86 -0.30 -26.69
N GLU A 91 -22.72 -0.30 -27.71
CA GLU A 91 -22.35 -0.68 -29.08
C GLU A 91 -21.27 0.25 -29.66
N VAL A 92 -21.46 1.56 -29.53
CA VAL A 92 -20.49 2.57 -30.01
C VAL A 92 -19.13 2.41 -29.32
N VAL A 93 -19.11 2.24 -28.01
CA VAL A 93 -17.87 2.08 -27.23
C VAL A 93 -17.16 0.77 -27.56
N LYS A 94 -17.91 -0.33 -27.73
CA LYS A 94 -17.37 -1.62 -28.17
C LYS A 94 -16.74 -1.51 -29.55
N HIS A 95 -17.42 -0.85 -30.50
CA HIS A 95 -16.90 -0.60 -31.84
C HIS A 95 -15.62 0.24 -31.83
N PHE A 96 -15.60 1.33 -31.04
CA PHE A 96 -14.41 2.18 -30.90
C PHE A 96 -13.17 1.42 -30.43
N MET A 97 -13.33 0.62 -29.37
CA MET A 97 -12.23 -0.18 -28.83
C MET A 97 -11.80 -1.27 -29.82
N HIS A 98 -12.75 -1.94 -30.48
CA HIS A 98 -12.45 -2.99 -31.46
C HIS A 98 -11.65 -2.44 -32.65
N LEU A 99 -12.08 -1.34 -33.24
CA LEU A 99 -11.40 -0.72 -34.38
C LEU A 99 -9.99 -0.21 -33.99
N SER A 100 -9.87 0.38 -32.80
CA SER A 100 -8.57 0.84 -32.28
C SER A 100 -7.61 -0.33 -32.03
N ASN A 101 -8.10 -1.44 -31.46
CA ASN A 101 -7.31 -2.65 -31.26
C ASN A 101 -6.83 -3.22 -32.59
N LYS A 102 -7.75 -3.40 -33.55
CA LYS A 102 -7.43 -3.94 -34.86
C LYS A 102 -6.34 -3.11 -35.55
N LYS A 103 -6.45 -1.78 -35.51
CA LYS A 103 -5.42 -0.89 -36.09
C LYS A 103 -4.08 -0.96 -35.37
N ALA A 104 -4.08 -1.15 -34.05
CA ALA A 104 -2.85 -1.32 -33.28
C ALA A 104 -2.18 -2.68 -33.53
N GLU A 105 -2.98 -3.75 -33.65
CA GLU A 105 -2.50 -5.10 -34.01
C GLU A 105 -1.91 -5.12 -35.42
N GLU A 106 -2.63 -4.58 -36.42
CA GLU A 106 -2.13 -4.42 -37.80
C GLU A 106 -0.79 -3.68 -37.80
N ALA A 107 -0.71 -2.53 -37.12
CA ALA A 107 0.53 -1.77 -37.05
C ALA A 107 1.65 -2.52 -36.32
N ALA A 108 1.34 -3.25 -35.23
CA ALA A 108 2.34 -4.04 -34.51
C ALA A 108 2.89 -5.19 -35.37
N MET A 109 2.03 -5.86 -36.14
CA MET A 109 2.43 -6.90 -37.08
C MET A 109 3.30 -6.34 -38.21
N ASP A 110 2.94 -5.19 -38.78
CA ASP A 110 3.73 -4.53 -39.83
C ASP A 110 5.12 -4.14 -39.32
N HIS A 111 5.23 -3.59 -38.10
CA HIS A 111 6.52 -3.28 -37.48
C HIS A 111 7.34 -4.55 -37.21
N GLN A 112 6.70 -5.64 -36.79
CA GLN A 112 7.38 -6.92 -36.56
C GLN A 112 7.88 -7.54 -37.88
N ALA A 113 7.09 -7.45 -38.96
CA ALA A 113 7.50 -7.91 -40.29
C ALA A 113 8.67 -7.08 -40.84
N GLN A 114 8.61 -5.75 -40.75
CA GLN A 114 9.73 -4.88 -41.14
C GLN A 114 10.98 -5.14 -40.29
N ALA A 115 10.81 -5.41 -38.99
CA ALA A 115 11.92 -5.75 -38.12
C ALA A 115 12.60 -7.08 -38.50
N LEU A 116 11.86 -8.05 -39.03
CA LEU A 116 12.43 -9.32 -39.52
C LEU A 116 13.17 -9.14 -40.85
N ASP A 117 12.74 -8.18 -41.67
CA ASP A 117 13.39 -7.84 -42.96
C ASP A 117 14.72 -7.07 -42.77
N VAL A 118 14.87 -6.35 -41.64
CA VAL A 118 16.08 -5.59 -41.28
C VAL A 118 17.17 -6.47 -40.65
N HIS A 119 16.95 -7.78 -40.51
CA HIS A 119 17.94 -8.70 -39.93
C HIS A 119 19.18 -8.95 -40.82
N ASP A 120 19.21 -8.38 -42.03
CA ASP A 120 20.31 -8.44 -43.02
C ASP A 120 21.34 -7.29 -42.90
N LEU A 121 21.30 -6.46 -41.84
CA LEU A 121 22.27 -5.37 -41.62
C LEU A 121 23.20 -5.67 -40.43
N GLU A 122 24.47 -5.96 -40.74
CA GLU A 122 25.57 -6.41 -39.85
C GLU A 122 26.14 -5.33 -38.88
N GLY A 123 25.37 -4.30 -38.52
CA GLY A 123 25.82 -3.19 -37.68
C GLY A 123 25.54 -3.38 -36.17
N PRO A 124 26.56 -3.38 -35.28
CA PRO A 124 26.35 -3.49 -33.83
C PRO A 124 25.53 -2.34 -33.22
N GLU A 125 25.55 -1.16 -33.84
CA GLU A 125 24.79 0.02 -33.41
C GLU A 125 23.29 -0.11 -33.77
N ASP A 126 22.96 -0.68 -34.94
CA ASP A 126 21.58 -0.94 -35.38
C ASP A 126 20.94 -2.10 -34.62
N LEU A 127 21.74 -3.10 -34.23
CA LEU A 127 21.26 -4.17 -33.35
C LEU A 127 20.86 -3.62 -31.96
N MET A 128 21.63 -2.66 -31.45
CA MET A 128 21.41 -2.03 -30.15
C MET A 128 20.24 -1.02 -30.19
N LEU A 129 20.15 -0.19 -31.24
CA LEU A 129 19.01 0.72 -31.47
C LEU A 129 17.71 -0.05 -31.77
N GLY A 130 17.81 -1.15 -32.52
CA GLY A 130 16.71 -2.07 -32.77
C GLY A 130 16.16 -2.63 -31.47
N TYR A 131 17.00 -3.19 -30.60
CA TYR A 131 16.54 -3.74 -29.32
C TYR A 131 15.87 -2.72 -28.40
N VAL A 132 16.31 -1.46 -28.43
CA VAL A 132 15.78 -0.39 -27.57
C VAL A 132 14.45 0.19 -28.11
N ASN A 133 14.24 0.20 -29.43
CA ASN A 133 13.05 0.77 -30.07
C ASN A 133 11.95 -0.25 -30.46
N ARG A 134 12.21 -1.56 -30.39
CA ARG A 134 11.45 -2.55 -31.17
C ARG A 134 10.00 -2.85 -30.77
N ILE A 135 9.48 -2.46 -29.61
CA ILE A 135 8.10 -2.85 -29.20
C ILE A 135 7.36 -1.74 -28.43
N SER A 136 8.08 -0.79 -27.84
CA SER A 136 7.51 0.11 -26.85
C SER A 136 6.73 1.29 -27.45
N ASP A 137 7.11 1.84 -28.60
CA ASP A 137 6.65 3.20 -28.96
C ASP A 137 6.00 3.33 -30.34
N THR A 138 5.16 2.36 -30.74
CA THR A 138 4.31 2.59 -31.92
C THR A 138 3.23 3.65 -31.59
N PRO A 139 3.05 4.68 -32.43
CA PRO A 139 2.01 5.70 -32.23
C PRO A 139 0.60 5.11 -32.09
N TRP A 140 0.35 3.93 -32.66
CA TRP A 140 -0.91 3.21 -32.55
C TRP A 140 -1.14 2.59 -31.18
N LEU A 141 -0.11 2.07 -30.50
CA LEU A 141 -0.23 1.60 -29.12
C LEU A 141 -0.50 2.76 -28.15
N LYS A 142 0.13 3.93 -28.38
CA LYS A 142 -0.17 5.16 -27.62
C LYS A 142 -1.61 5.61 -27.85
N PHE A 143 -2.08 5.61 -29.10
CA PHE A 143 -3.47 5.93 -29.42
C PHE A 143 -4.44 4.95 -28.75
N LEU A 144 -4.16 3.65 -28.81
CA LEU A 144 -4.99 2.62 -28.19
C LEU A 144 -5.05 2.75 -26.66
N TRP A 145 -3.92 3.03 -26.01
CA TRP A 145 -3.88 3.33 -24.59
C TRP A 145 -4.81 4.51 -24.24
N GLU A 146 -4.73 5.61 -24.99
CA GLU A 146 -5.59 6.77 -24.74
C GLU A 146 -7.07 6.51 -25.09
N THR A 147 -7.36 5.59 -26.03
CA THR A 147 -8.70 5.05 -26.27
C THR A 147 -9.23 4.36 -25.01
N TYR A 148 -8.48 3.42 -24.42
CA TYR A 148 -8.91 2.75 -23.18
C TYR A 148 -9.12 3.73 -22.02
N ARG A 149 -8.20 4.68 -21.84
CA ARG A 149 -8.33 5.72 -20.83
C ARG A 149 -9.60 6.55 -21.04
N THR A 150 -9.83 7.01 -22.27
CA THR A 150 -11.02 7.81 -22.63
C THR A 150 -12.30 7.04 -22.34
N VAL A 151 -12.37 5.77 -22.72
CA VAL A 151 -13.52 4.90 -22.46
C VAL A 151 -13.78 4.78 -20.95
N LEU A 152 -12.75 4.51 -20.15
CA LEU A 152 -12.90 4.39 -18.69
C LEU A 152 -13.33 5.72 -18.05
N GLU A 153 -12.81 6.86 -18.53
CA GLU A 153 -13.23 8.19 -18.06
C GLU A 153 -14.69 8.51 -18.41
N VAL A 154 -15.19 8.06 -19.56
CA VAL A 154 -16.58 8.25 -20.00
C VAL A 154 -17.55 7.36 -19.22
N LEU A 155 -17.16 6.11 -18.93
CA LEU A 155 -18.04 5.11 -18.31
C LEU A 155 -18.07 5.17 -16.76
N ARG A 156 -17.18 5.93 -16.12
CA ARG A 156 -17.03 5.95 -14.66
C ARG A 156 -18.30 6.44 -13.93
N ASN A 157 -18.47 5.97 -12.70
CA ASN A 157 -19.48 6.45 -11.74
C ASN A 157 -20.93 6.40 -12.22
N ASN A 158 -21.27 5.45 -13.11
CA ASN A 158 -22.62 5.21 -13.60
C ASN A 158 -23.00 3.74 -13.36
N SER A 159 -24.04 3.52 -12.55
CA SER A 159 -24.48 2.17 -12.13
C SER A 159 -24.91 1.28 -13.29
N LYS A 160 -25.42 1.86 -14.39
CA LYS A 160 -25.87 1.09 -15.57
C LYS A 160 -24.73 0.67 -16.49
N LEU A 161 -23.55 1.25 -16.32
CA LEU A 161 -22.38 1.05 -17.18
C LEU A 161 -21.28 0.23 -16.49
N GLU A 162 -21.51 -0.27 -15.28
CA GLU A 162 -20.51 -0.98 -14.48
C GLU A 162 -19.94 -2.21 -15.20
N ALA A 163 -20.79 -3.03 -15.81
CA ALA A 163 -20.35 -4.21 -16.56
C ALA A 163 -19.50 -3.83 -17.78
N LEU A 164 -19.87 -2.75 -18.48
CA LEU A 164 -19.11 -2.25 -19.62
C LEU A 164 -17.77 -1.65 -19.18
N TYR A 165 -17.76 -0.94 -18.05
CA TYR A 165 -16.56 -0.38 -17.43
C TYR A 165 -15.58 -1.49 -17.02
N ALA A 166 -16.06 -2.54 -16.34
CA ALA A 166 -15.26 -3.70 -15.96
C ALA A 166 -14.66 -4.39 -17.19
N MET A 167 -15.46 -4.60 -18.24
CA MET A 167 -14.98 -5.18 -19.51
C MET A 167 -13.88 -4.32 -20.16
N ALA A 168 -14.06 -3.00 -20.21
CA ALA A 168 -13.05 -2.08 -20.74
C ALA A 168 -11.76 -2.09 -19.89
N ALA A 169 -11.88 -2.15 -18.56
CA ALA A 169 -10.75 -2.23 -17.65
C ALA A 169 -9.96 -3.54 -17.85
N HIS A 170 -10.64 -4.68 -17.95
CA HIS A 170 -10.02 -5.98 -18.22
C HIS A 170 -9.27 -5.96 -19.55
N LYS A 171 -9.88 -5.43 -20.62
CA LYS A 171 -9.20 -5.27 -21.91
C LYS A 171 -7.97 -4.37 -21.81
N ALA A 172 -8.04 -3.27 -21.06
CA ALA A 172 -6.91 -2.38 -20.84
C ALA A 172 -5.77 -3.06 -20.06
N PHE A 173 -6.10 -3.91 -19.06
CA PHE A 173 -5.10 -4.73 -18.37
C PHE A 173 -4.42 -5.72 -19.32
N GLN A 174 -5.20 -6.44 -20.12
CA GLN A 174 -4.68 -7.40 -21.10
C GLN A 174 -3.83 -6.72 -22.19
N PHE A 175 -4.21 -5.51 -22.64
CA PHE A 175 -3.38 -4.68 -23.49
C PHE A 175 -2.03 -4.37 -22.83
N CYS A 176 -2.03 -3.92 -21.58
CA CYS A 176 -0.79 -3.62 -20.87
C CYS A 176 0.09 -4.87 -20.71
N LYS A 177 -0.52 -6.03 -20.46
CA LYS A 177 0.15 -7.34 -20.39
C LYS A 177 0.78 -7.72 -21.73
N GLN A 178 -0.03 -7.74 -22.80
CA GLN A 178 0.36 -8.19 -24.14
C GLN A 178 1.56 -7.41 -24.68
N TYR A 179 1.56 -6.09 -24.49
CA TYR A 179 2.62 -5.20 -24.99
C TYR A 179 3.64 -4.80 -23.90
N LYS A 180 3.63 -5.47 -22.73
CA LYS A 180 4.54 -5.23 -21.59
C LYS A 180 4.65 -3.74 -21.17
N ARG A 181 3.53 -3.03 -21.16
CA ARG A 181 3.43 -1.58 -20.86
C ARG A 181 3.25 -1.31 -19.36
N SER A 182 4.31 -1.55 -18.58
CA SER A 182 4.27 -1.44 -17.11
C SER A 182 4.04 -0.03 -16.58
N ALA A 183 4.37 1.02 -17.35
CA ALA A 183 4.14 2.41 -16.96
C ALA A 183 2.65 2.78 -17.07
N GLU A 184 2.01 2.44 -18.19
CA GLU A 184 0.57 2.59 -18.38
C GLU A 184 -0.23 1.75 -17.42
N PHE A 185 0.20 0.50 -17.15
CA PHE A 185 -0.46 -0.34 -16.17
C PHE A 185 -0.53 0.32 -14.78
N ARG A 186 0.57 0.92 -14.29
CA ARG A 186 0.57 1.67 -13.03
C ARG A 186 -0.38 2.88 -13.06
N ARG A 187 -0.39 3.62 -14.18
CA ARG A 187 -1.34 4.75 -14.38
C ARG A 187 -2.79 4.27 -14.40
N LEU A 188 -3.06 3.12 -15.00
CA LEU A 188 -4.39 2.50 -15.07
C LEU A 188 -4.88 2.12 -13.68
N CYS A 189 -4.05 1.42 -12.89
CA CYS A 189 -4.41 1.01 -11.53
C CYS A 189 -4.74 2.23 -10.66
N GLU A 190 -3.92 3.28 -10.74
CA GLU A 190 -4.15 4.54 -10.03
C GLU A 190 -5.43 5.24 -10.49
N MET A 191 -5.71 5.26 -11.80
CA MET A 191 -6.96 5.80 -12.34
C MET A 191 -8.18 5.04 -11.78
N ILE A 192 -8.14 3.71 -11.73
CA ILE A 192 -9.25 2.90 -11.21
C ILE A 192 -9.41 3.11 -9.69
N ARG A 193 -8.32 3.28 -8.91
CA ARG A 193 -8.40 3.70 -7.49
C ARG A 193 -9.11 5.03 -7.33
N ASN A 194 -8.70 6.03 -8.12
CA ASN A 194 -9.31 7.36 -8.10
C ASN A 194 -10.79 7.32 -8.52
N HIS A 195 -11.16 6.49 -9.49
CA HIS A 195 -12.56 6.29 -9.86
C HIS A 195 -13.36 5.71 -8.68
N LEU A 196 -12.86 4.63 -8.04
CA LEU A 196 -13.50 4.00 -6.89
C LEU A 196 -13.67 4.97 -5.70
N ALA A 197 -12.63 5.73 -5.34
CA ALA A 197 -12.69 6.70 -4.26
C ALA A 197 -13.76 7.80 -4.50
N ASN A 198 -13.95 8.19 -5.77
CA ASN A 198 -14.92 9.21 -6.16
C ASN A 198 -16.35 8.70 -6.36
N ILE A 199 -16.60 7.39 -6.25
CA ILE A 199 -17.96 6.84 -6.28
C ILE A 199 -18.80 7.51 -5.19
N SER A 200 -18.23 7.73 -3.99
CA SER A 200 -18.90 8.38 -2.84
C SER A 200 -19.47 9.78 -3.09
N ARG A 201 -18.92 10.51 -4.06
CA ARG A 201 -19.23 11.93 -4.30
C ARG A 201 -20.28 12.16 -5.40
N SER A 202 -20.76 11.10 -6.07
CA SER A 202 -21.75 11.17 -7.16
C SER A 202 -23.18 11.01 -6.65
N SER A 203 -24.14 11.82 -7.12
CA SER A 203 -25.44 12.02 -6.44
C SER A 203 -26.70 11.43 -7.09
N ARG A 204 -26.71 11.01 -8.36
CA ARG A 204 -27.97 10.52 -9.01
C ARG A 204 -27.93 9.12 -9.63
N ASP A 205 -26.84 8.71 -10.27
CA ASP A 205 -26.71 7.38 -10.93
C ASP A 205 -25.49 6.61 -10.40
N ARG A 206 -25.20 6.76 -9.11
CA ARG A 206 -23.99 6.23 -8.49
C ARG A 206 -24.05 4.69 -8.34
N PRO A 207 -22.96 3.98 -8.64
CA PRO A 207 -22.74 2.59 -8.23
C PRO A 207 -23.02 2.34 -6.74
N ASP A 208 -23.84 1.35 -6.44
CA ASP A 208 -24.10 0.90 -5.08
C ASP A 208 -23.19 -0.27 -4.72
N LEU A 209 -22.14 -0.01 -3.94
CA LEU A 209 -21.19 -1.04 -3.51
C LEU A 209 -21.81 -2.03 -2.50
N THR A 210 -22.97 -1.73 -1.92
CA THR A 210 -23.66 -2.69 -1.05
C THR A 210 -24.43 -3.75 -1.85
N ALA A 211 -24.74 -3.46 -3.13
CA ALA A 211 -25.34 -4.41 -4.04
C ALA A 211 -24.34 -5.53 -4.38
N PRO A 212 -24.74 -6.81 -4.27
CA PRO A 212 -23.82 -7.94 -4.43
C PRO A 212 -23.25 -8.03 -5.85
N GLU A 213 -24.06 -7.73 -6.87
CA GLU A 213 -23.65 -7.78 -8.27
C GLU A 213 -22.61 -6.70 -8.58
N SER A 214 -22.86 -5.46 -8.16
CA SER A 214 -21.93 -4.34 -8.30
C SER A 214 -20.62 -4.62 -7.55
N CYS A 215 -20.68 -5.00 -6.26
CA CYS A 215 -19.48 -5.35 -5.48
C CYS A 215 -18.66 -6.45 -6.17
N GLN A 216 -19.32 -7.50 -6.66
CA GLN A 216 -18.65 -8.59 -7.37
C GLN A 216 -17.91 -8.10 -8.61
N LEU A 217 -18.50 -7.20 -9.41
CA LEU A 217 -17.83 -6.62 -10.59
C LEU A 217 -16.55 -5.86 -10.22
N TYR A 218 -16.59 -5.06 -9.14
CA TYR A 218 -15.40 -4.35 -8.66
C TYR A 218 -14.33 -5.31 -8.13
N LEU A 219 -14.73 -6.34 -7.36
CA LEU A 219 -13.82 -7.37 -6.86
C LEU A 219 -13.15 -8.14 -8.01
N ASP A 220 -13.93 -8.58 -9.00
CA ASP A 220 -13.42 -9.30 -10.17
C ASP A 220 -12.43 -8.42 -10.96
N THR A 221 -12.74 -7.13 -11.10
CA THR A 221 -11.83 -6.16 -11.73
C THR A 221 -10.51 -6.03 -10.96
N ARG A 222 -10.54 -5.97 -9.63
CA ARG A 222 -9.32 -5.90 -8.81
C ARG A 222 -8.54 -7.21 -8.78
N VAL A 223 -9.21 -8.35 -8.80
CA VAL A 223 -8.53 -9.65 -8.92
C VAL A 223 -7.83 -9.78 -10.26
N GLU A 224 -8.44 -9.32 -11.35
CA GLU A 224 -7.79 -9.31 -12.66
C GLU A 224 -6.60 -8.34 -12.68
N GLN A 225 -6.73 -7.16 -12.06
CA GLN A 225 -5.62 -6.23 -11.84
C GLN A 225 -4.45 -6.92 -11.10
N LEU A 226 -4.74 -7.64 -10.02
CA LEU A 226 -3.74 -8.36 -9.23
C LEU A 226 -3.02 -9.43 -10.06
N LYS A 227 -3.74 -10.23 -10.85
CA LYS A 227 -3.14 -11.25 -11.71
C LYS A 227 -2.18 -10.61 -12.72
N VAL A 228 -2.61 -9.56 -13.41
CA VAL A 228 -1.77 -8.89 -14.42
C VAL A 228 -0.57 -8.19 -13.76
N ALA A 229 -0.74 -7.61 -12.57
CA ALA A 229 0.37 -7.02 -11.81
C ALA A 229 1.44 -8.08 -11.47
N ALA A 230 1.02 -9.28 -11.05
CA ALA A 230 1.91 -10.39 -10.76
C ALA A 230 2.63 -10.90 -12.03
N GLU A 231 1.91 -11.06 -13.14
CA GLU A 231 2.50 -11.50 -14.42
C GLU A 231 3.46 -10.46 -15.04
N LEU A 232 3.25 -9.17 -14.80
CA LEU A 232 4.18 -8.10 -15.16
C LEU A 232 5.33 -7.95 -14.15
N SER A 233 5.40 -8.80 -13.13
CA SER A 233 6.40 -8.78 -12.05
C SER A 233 6.47 -7.43 -11.31
N LEU A 234 5.32 -6.78 -11.11
CA LEU A 234 5.20 -5.50 -10.41
C LEU A 234 4.81 -5.71 -8.94
N SER A 235 5.75 -6.18 -8.11
CA SER A 235 5.46 -6.61 -6.72
C SER A 235 4.79 -5.53 -5.86
N GLN A 236 5.20 -4.26 -5.98
CA GLN A 236 4.56 -3.16 -5.23
C GLN A 236 3.12 -2.92 -5.68
N GLU A 237 2.85 -2.97 -6.99
CA GLU A 237 1.51 -2.76 -7.52
C GLU A 237 0.60 -3.96 -7.24
N ALA A 238 1.16 -5.18 -7.23
CA ALA A 238 0.47 -6.38 -6.77
C ALA A 238 0.07 -6.24 -5.30
N PHE A 239 0.99 -5.80 -4.42
CA PHE A 239 0.68 -5.55 -3.01
C PHE A 239 -0.42 -4.49 -2.84
N ARG A 240 -0.33 -3.33 -3.51
CA ARG A 240 -1.40 -2.31 -3.47
C ARG A 240 -2.73 -2.84 -3.99
N SER A 241 -2.71 -3.73 -4.99
CA SER A 241 -3.94 -4.35 -5.52
C SER A 241 -4.59 -5.29 -4.50
N VAL A 242 -3.79 -6.02 -3.71
CA VAL A 242 -4.28 -6.82 -2.58
C VAL A 242 -4.95 -5.92 -1.54
N GLU A 243 -4.38 -4.77 -1.23
CA GLU A 243 -4.99 -3.78 -0.31
C GLU A 243 -6.30 -3.21 -0.86
N ASP A 244 -6.35 -2.92 -2.16
CA ASP A 244 -7.57 -2.47 -2.83
C ASP A 244 -8.69 -3.52 -2.70
N ILE A 245 -8.34 -4.81 -2.88
CA ILE A 245 -9.26 -5.93 -2.70
C ILE A 245 -9.72 -6.03 -1.25
N HIS A 246 -8.79 -6.03 -0.29
CA HIS A 246 -9.11 -6.11 1.13
C HIS A 246 -10.00 -4.94 1.58
N GLY A 247 -9.68 -3.72 1.17
CA GLY A 247 -10.49 -2.53 1.44
C GLY A 247 -11.91 -2.64 0.89
N LEU A 248 -12.08 -3.19 -0.32
CA LEU A 248 -13.42 -3.48 -0.86
C LEU A 248 -14.18 -4.52 -0.03
N MET A 249 -13.51 -5.60 0.41
CA MET A 249 -14.12 -6.59 1.29
C MET A 249 -14.59 -5.94 2.61
N SER A 250 -13.79 -5.03 3.18
CA SER A 250 -14.10 -4.34 4.44
C SER A 250 -15.28 -3.39 4.32
N VAL A 251 -15.39 -2.65 3.21
CA VAL A 251 -16.50 -1.72 2.98
C VAL A 251 -17.84 -2.45 2.89
N VAL A 252 -17.86 -3.63 2.26
CA VAL A 252 -19.12 -4.35 1.99
C VAL A 252 -19.54 -5.25 3.15
N GLN A 253 -18.63 -5.55 4.08
CA GLN A 253 -18.85 -6.48 5.20
C GLN A 253 -19.47 -7.82 4.76
N ARG A 254 -19.16 -8.27 3.55
CA ARG A 254 -19.60 -9.56 3.00
C ARG A 254 -18.41 -10.39 2.59
N THR A 255 -18.50 -11.68 2.89
CA THR A 255 -17.49 -12.66 2.45
C THR A 255 -17.60 -12.84 0.92
N PRO A 256 -16.50 -12.62 0.17
CA PRO A 256 -16.50 -12.86 -1.27
C PRO A 256 -16.70 -14.33 -1.62
N LYS A 257 -16.99 -14.59 -2.90
CA LYS A 257 -17.09 -15.97 -3.41
C LYS A 257 -15.78 -16.74 -3.15
N PRO A 258 -15.84 -18.04 -2.77
CA PRO A 258 -14.65 -18.85 -2.53
C PRO A 258 -13.67 -18.88 -3.71
N SER A 259 -14.15 -18.81 -4.95
CA SER A 259 -13.30 -18.75 -6.15
C SER A 259 -12.42 -17.49 -6.21
N VAL A 260 -12.95 -16.35 -5.75
CA VAL A 260 -12.23 -15.06 -5.68
C VAL A 260 -11.18 -15.14 -4.57
N LEU A 261 -11.57 -15.65 -3.39
CA LEU A 261 -10.67 -15.82 -2.25
C LEU A 261 -9.52 -16.79 -2.53
N ALA A 262 -9.75 -17.84 -3.33
CA ALA A 262 -8.71 -18.77 -3.73
C ALA A 262 -7.60 -18.07 -4.52
N VAL A 263 -7.97 -17.22 -5.48
CA VAL A 263 -7.00 -16.41 -6.24
C VAL A 263 -6.29 -15.40 -5.35
N TYR A 264 -7.04 -14.74 -4.45
CA TYR A 264 -6.50 -13.77 -3.50
C TYR A 264 -5.41 -14.38 -2.61
N TYR A 265 -5.70 -15.49 -1.92
CA TYR A 265 -4.73 -16.15 -1.06
C TYR A 265 -3.57 -16.77 -1.85
N ALA A 266 -3.83 -17.35 -3.03
CA ALA A 266 -2.77 -17.87 -3.89
C ALA A 266 -1.80 -16.78 -4.40
N LYS A 267 -2.28 -15.54 -4.56
CA LYS A 267 -1.40 -14.41 -4.91
C LYS A 267 -0.71 -13.82 -3.69
N LEU A 268 -1.33 -13.86 -2.52
CA LEU A 268 -0.66 -13.52 -1.26
C LEU A 268 0.51 -14.44 -0.94
N THR A 269 0.43 -15.74 -1.23
CA THR A 269 1.56 -16.66 -1.04
C THR A 269 2.74 -16.26 -1.92
N GLU A 270 2.53 -15.90 -3.19
CA GLU A 270 3.61 -15.36 -4.05
C GLU A 270 4.20 -14.06 -3.49
N ILE A 271 3.35 -13.10 -3.13
CA ILE A 271 3.79 -11.75 -2.71
C ILE A 271 4.60 -11.80 -1.42
N PHE A 272 4.12 -12.52 -0.40
CA PHE A 272 4.79 -12.63 0.89
C PHE A 272 6.06 -13.50 0.85
N TRP A 273 6.33 -14.23 -0.24
CA TRP A 273 7.59 -14.95 -0.39
C TRP A 273 8.77 -14.06 -0.85
N THR A 274 8.50 -12.81 -1.24
CA THR A 274 9.53 -11.90 -1.79
C THR A 274 10.60 -11.51 -0.76
N SER A 275 10.32 -11.59 0.55
CA SER A 275 11.26 -11.18 1.60
C SER A 275 11.16 -12.08 2.82
N GLU A 276 12.30 -12.42 3.44
CA GLU A 276 12.35 -13.30 4.62
C GLU A 276 11.49 -12.78 5.79
N SER A 277 11.43 -11.45 5.96
CA SER A 277 10.57 -10.80 6.99
C SER A 277 9.08 -11.16 6.87
N HIS A 278 8.66 -11.64 5.70
CA HIS A 278 7.25 -11.92 5.39
C HIS A 278 6.90 -13.40 5.38
N TYR A 279 7.87 -14.29 5.65
CA TYR A 279 7.64 -15.74 5.61
C TYR A 279 6.54 -16.19 6.57
N LEU A 280 6.38 -15.50 7.70
CA LEU A 280 5.26 -15.75 8.61
C LEU A 280 3.91 -15.55 7.93
N TYR A 281 3.72 -14.41 7.25
CA TYR A 281 2.49 -14.09 6.53
C TYR A 281 2.28 -14.99 5.30
N HIS A 282 3.36 -15.38 4.63
CA HIS A 282 3.34 -16.37 3.56
C HIS A 282 2.76 -17.71 4.04
N ALA A 283 3.20 -18.20 5.20
CA ALA A 283 2.71 -19.44 5.78
C ALA A 283 1.25 -19.36 6.22
N TYR A 284 0.82 -18.22 6.78
CA TYR A 284 -0.60 -17.97 7.06
C TYR A 284 -1.45 -17.88 5.79
N ALA A 285 -0.95 -17.29 4.71
CA ALA A 285 -1.67 -17.27 3.43
C ALA A 285 -1.91 -18.70 2.91
N TRP A 286 -0.92 -19.59 3.05
CA TRP A 286 -1.07 -21.01 2.73
C TRP A 286 -2.08 -21.71 3.63
N LEU A 287 -2.08 -21.41 4.93
CA LEU A 287 -3.06 -21.96 5.87
C LEU A 287 -4.49 -21.57 5.48
N GLU A 288 -4.72 -20.30 5.18
CA GLU A 288 -6.04 -19.81 4.73
C GLU A 288 -6.45 -20.43 3.39
N LEU A 289 -5.52 -20.57 2.44
CA LEU A 289 -5.78 -21.25 1.17
C LEU A 289 -6.12 -22.73 1.37
N PHE A 290 -5.41 -23.44 2.25
CA PHE A 290 -5.70 -24.83 2.62
C PHE A 290 -7.10 -24.95 3.23
N ASN A 291 -7.43 -24.10 4.20
CA ASN A 291 -8.74 -24.10 4.86
C ASN A 291 -9.88 -23.86 3.88
N LEU A 292 -9.71 -22.87 2.99
CA LEU A 292 -10.68 -22.51 1.97
C LEU A 292 -10.95 -23.68 1.01
N HIS A 293 -9.91 -24.35 0.52
CA HIS A 293 -10.07 -25.49 -0.38
C HIS A 293 -10.65 -26.71 0.34
N LYS A 294 -10.23 -26.98 1.58
CA LYS A 294 -10.76 -28.08 2.40
C LYS A 294 -12.25 -27.92 2.71
N SER A 295 -12.74 -26.69 2.94
CA SER A 295 -14.14 -26.44 3.29
C SER A 295 -15.06 -26.29 2.07
N HIS A 296 -14.60 -25.66 0.98
CA HIS A 296 -15.47 -25.29 -0.14
C HIS A 296 -15.23 -26.07 -1.45
N ASN A 297 -14.08 -26.71 -1.64
CA ASN A 297 -13.78 -27.38 -2.91
C ASN A 297 -14.14 -28.87 -2.88
N LYS A 298 -15.34 -29.21 -3.38
CA LYS A 298 -15.84 -30.59 -3.44
C LYS A 298 -15.03 -31.51 -4.37
N ASN A 299 -14.30 -30.95 -5.33
CA ASN A 299 -13.50 -31.70 -6.31
C ASN A 299 -12.04 -31.87 -5.89
N LEU A 300 -11.69 -31.55 -4.64
CA LEU A 300 -10.32 -31.59 -4.15
C LEU A 300 -9.82 -33.05 -4.08
N THR A 301 -8.81 -33.37 -4.88
CA THR A 301 -8.20 -34.70 -4.85
C THR A 301 -7.33 -34.88 -3.61
N ARG A 302 -7.12 -36.13 -3.16
CA ARG A 302 -6.21 -36.42 -2.05
C ARG A 302 -4.78 -35.90 -2.31
N LYS A 303 -4.32 -35.98 -3.56
CA LYS A 303 -3.01 -35.46 -3.98
C LYS A 303 -2.94 -33.94 -3.86
N ASP A 304 -3.97 -33.22 -4.31
CA ASP A 304 -4.05 -31.75 -4.20
C ASP A 304 -4.09 -31.31 -2.73
N LEU A 305 -4.89 -32.00 -1.89
CA LEU A 305 -4.95 -31.73 -0.45
C LEU A 305 -3.60 -31.95 0.24
N GLN A 306 -2.91 -33.04 -0.12
CA GLN A 306 -1.59 -33.36 0.41
C GLN A 306 -0.53 -32.34 -0.01
N LEU A 307 -0.59 -31.85 -1.25
CA LEU A 307 0.32 -30.82 -1.75
C LEU A 307 0.08 -29.48 -1.05
N LEU A 308 -1.17 -29.07 -0.85
CA LEU A 308 -1.53 -27.87 -0.10
C LEU A 308 -1.06 -27.96 1.36
N ALA A 309 -1.31 -29.09 2.03
CA ALA A 309 -0.88 -29.32 3.41
C ALA A 309 0.65 -29.30 3.55
N SER A 310 1.35 -29.98 2.64
CA SER A 310 2.82 -29.99 2.61
C SER A 310 3.38 -28.59 2.38
N SER A 311 2.76 -27.80 1.50
CA SER A 311 3.17 -26.41 1.24
C SER A 311 3.00 -25.52 2.47
N ALA A 312 1.84 -25.61 3.14
CA ALA A 312 1.56 -24.84 4.34
C ALA A 312 2.52 -25.19 5.49
N LEU A 313 2.81 -26.48 5.68
CA LEU A 313 3.70 -26.94 6.73
C LEU A 313 5.17 -26.56 6.45
N LEU A 314 5.64 -26.72 5.21
CA LEU A 314 7.01 -26.30 4.84
C LEU A 314 7.18 -24.78 4.88
N ALA A 315 6.16 -24.01 4.48
CA ALA A 315 6.15 -22.57 4.63
C ALA A 315 6.29 -22.15 6.09
N ALA A 316 5.56 -22.80 7.01
CA ALA A 316 5.64 -22.51 8.44
C ALA A 316 6.99 -22.93 9.05
N LEU A 317 7.55 -24.06 8.61
CA LEU A 317 8.89 -24.46 9.00
C LEU A 317 9.95 -23.47 8.50
N SER A 318 9.78 -22.93 7.29
CA SER A 318 10.72 -21.95 6.70
C SER A 318 10.81 -20.63 7.47
N VAL A 319 9.86 -20.34 8.37
CA VAL A 319 9.92 -19.17 9.26
C VAL A 319 11.04 -19.37 10.29
N THR A 320 12.01 -18.46 10.32
CA THR A 320 13.10 -18.47 11.31
C THR A 320 12.57 -18.31 12.74
N PRO A 321 13.02 -19.14 13.70
CA PRO A 321 12.53 -19.13 15.09
C PRO A 321 13.23 -18.07 15.95
N TYR A 322 13.35 -16.84 15.46
CA TYR A 322 13.85 -15.73 16.28
C TYR A 322 12.70 -15.21 17.16
N TYR A 323 12.92 -15.22 18.47
CA TYR A 323 11.94 -14.72 19.44
C TYR A 323 12.13 -13.22 19.75
N ASP A 324 13.30 -12.67 19.39
CA ASP A 324 13.71 -11.29 19.65
C ASP A 324 14.14 -10.60 18.34
N HIS A 325 13.16 -10.16 17.55
CA HIS A 325 13.40 -9.34 16.35
C HIS A 325 13.64 -7.86 16.69
N GLU A 326 13.41 -7.47 17.95
CA GLU A 326 13.38 -6.07 18.40
C GLU A 326 14.72 -5.63 19.00
N SER A 327 15.54 -6.57 19.47
CA SER A 327 16.89 -6.31 19.98
C SER A 327 17.81 -5.70 18.93
N GLY A 328 18.12 -4.41 19.10
CA GLY A 328 19.07 -3.66 18.27
C GLY A 328 18.45 -2.69 17.26
N LEU A 329 17.12 -2.60 17.19
CA LEU A 329 16.42 -1.59 16.38
C LEU A 329 16.26 -0.28 17.14
N SER A 330 16.36 0.85 16.44
CA SER A 330 15.96 2.15 17.00
C SER A 330 14.45 2.22 17.23
N HIS A 331 13.99 3.14 18.09
CA HIS A 331 12.56 3.32 18.37
C HIS A 331 11.74 3.55 17.10
N MET A 332 12.25 4.36 16.16
CA MET A 332 11.58 4.62 14.88
C MET A 332 11.47 3.36 14.00
N GLU A 333 12.51 2.53 13.95
CA GLU A 333 12.48 1.28 13.19
C GLU A 333 11.50 0.27 13.79
N LEU A 334 11.41 0.22 15.12
CA LEU A 334 10.46 -0.62 15.84
C LEU A 334 9.00 -0.24 15.52
N GLU A 335 8.68 1.06 15.55
CA GLU A 335 7.35 1.56 15.22
C GLU A 335 6.98 1.27 13.76
N ASN A 336 7.92 1.50 12.83
CA ASN A 336 7.73 1.20 11.41
C ASN A 336 7.49 -0.29 11.15
N GLU A 337 8.27 -1.17 11.79
CA GLU A 337 8.09 -2.63 11.64
C GLU A 337 6.76 -3.08 12.24
N LYS A 338 6.36 -2.52 13.39
CA LYS A 338 5.05 -2.81 14.01
C LYS A 338 3.88 -2.37 13.12
N GLU A 339 3.95 -1.17 12.53
CA GLU A 339 2.93 -0.68 11.60
C GLU A 339 2.85 -1.57 10.36
N ARG A 340 4.01 -1.92 9.79
CA ARG A 340 4.15 -2.82 8.64
C ARG A 340 3.58 -4.21 8.94
N SER A 341 3.91 -4.78 10.10
CA SER A 341 3.38 -6.07 10.57
C SER A 341 1.87 -6.04 10.80
N SER A 342 1.35 -4.95 11.39
CA SER A 342 -0.10 -4.77 11.59
C SER A 342 -0.84 -4.70 10.25
N ARG A 343 -0.28 -3.98 9.27
CA ARG A 343 -0.82 -3.82 7.92
C ARG A 343 -0.81 -5.14 7.14
N MET A 344 0.21 -5.98 7.30
CA MET A 344 0.24 -7.31 6.70
C MET A 344 -0.73 -8.29 7.37
N ALA A 345 -0.84 -8.24 8.69
CA ALA A 345 -1.80 -9.05 9.44
C ALA A 345 -3.25 -8.74 9.03
N SER A 346 -3.60 -7.47 8.79
CA SER A 346 -4.97 -7.13 8.36
C SER A 346 -5.36 -7.79 7.03
N LEU A 347 -4.41 -7.93 6.09
CA LEU A 347 -4.65 -8.53 4.77
C LEU A 347 -5.04 -10.01 4.82
N LEU A 348 -4.67 -10.74 5.86
CA LEU A 348 -5.00 -12.16 6.06
C LEU A 348 -6.34 -12.36 6.77
N ASN A 349 -7.19 -11.33 6.80
CA ASN A 349 -8.51 -11.33 7.44
C ASN A 349 -8.52 -11.60 8.95
N PHE A 350 -7.37 -11.51 9.65
CA PHE A 350 -7.34 -11.55 11.13
C PHE A 350 -8.20 -10.45 11.78
N SER A 351 -8.60 -9.42 11.03
CA SER A 351 -9.45 -8.32 11.50
C SER A 351 -10.96 -8.53 11.31
N PHE A 352 -11.42 -9.50 10.50
CA PHE A 352 -12.86 -9.71 10.27
C PHE A 352 -13.54 -10.53 11.38
N ASP A 353 -12.77 -11.31 12.13
CA ASP A 353 -13.26 -11.97 13.33
C ASP A 353 -13.28 -10.97 14.50
N SER A 354 -14.30 -10.10 14.51
CA SER A 354 -14.64 -9.19 15.63
C SER A 354 -14.86 -9.91 16.97
N LYS A 355 -14.79 -11.25 17.01
CA LYS A 355 -14.94 -12.09 18.20
C LYS A 355 -13.60 -12.53 18.81
N ARG A 356 -12.45 -12.29 18.17
CA ARG A 356 -11.12 -12.53 18.76
C ARG A 356 -10.64 -11.26 19.46
N GLU A 357 -11.26 -10.90 20.58
CA GLU A 357 -10.82 -9.78 21.44
C GLU A 357 -9.42 -10.00 22.04
N ASN A 358 -8.89 -11.23 22.00
CA ASN A 358 -7.49 -11.51 22.24
C ASN A 358 -6.77 -11.58 20.89
N ARG A 359 -6.19 -10.45 20.45
CA ARG A 359 -5.17 -10.45 19.40
C ARG A 359 -3.94 -11.19 19.93
N GLU A 360 -3.97 -12.52 19.88
CA GLU A 360 -2.73 -13.30 19.97
C GLU A 360 -1.80 -12.77 18.88
N GLN A 361 -0.65 -12.28 19.30
CA GLN A 361 0.37 -11.78 18.40
C GLN A 361 0.73 -12.89 17.43
N VAL A 362 0.54 -12.63 16.13
CA VAL A 362 0.88 -13.54 15.04
C VAL A 362 2.32 -13.98 15.23
N SER A 363 2.53 -15.27 15.51
CA SER A 363 3.83 -15.82 15.86
C SER A 363 4.01 -17.21 15.27
N ARG A 364 5.26 -17.61 15.05
CA ARG A 364 5.59 -18.94 14.53
C ARG A 364 5.03 -20.07 15.41
N ALA A 365 5.09 -19.90 16.73
CA ALA A 365 4.59 -20.90 17.68
C ALA A 365 3.07 -21.05 17.61
N SER A 366 2.33 -19.92 17.57
CA SER A 366 0.88 -19.93 17.38
C SER A 366 0.49 -20.57 16.04
N LEU A 367 1.21 -20.22 14.95
CA LEU A 367 1.01 -20.80 13.63
C LEU A 367 1.16 -22.34 13.63
N LEU A 368 2.25 -22.87 14.19
CA LEU A 368 2.46 -24.32 14.23
C LEU A 368 1.40 -25.03 15.06
N SER A 369 1.00 -24.44 16.20
CA SER A 369 -0.09 -24.97 17.02
C SER A 369 -1.41 -24.98 16.23
N GLU A 370 -1.70 -23.91 15.49
CA GLU A 370 -2.91 -23.80 14.67
C GLU A 370 -2.90 -24.80 13.50
N LEU A 371 -1.75 -25.01 12.85
CA LEU A 371 -1.60 -26.03 11.80
C LEU A 371 -1.87 -27.45 12.33
N ALA A 372 -1.39 -27.76 13.53
CA ALA A 372 -1.68 -29.04 14.19
C ALA A 372 -3.16 -29.16 14.54
N ALA A 373 -3.76 -28.12 15.16
CA ALA A 373 -5.17 -28.11 15.56
C ALA A 373 -6.14 -28.24 14.38
N ARG A 374 -5.84 -27.62 13.22
CA ARG A 374 -6.65 -27.72 12.00
C ARG A 374 -6.40 -29.02 11.20
N GLY A 375 -5.51 -29.88 11.68
CA GLY A 375 -5.17 -31.17 11.06
C GLY A 375 -4.42 -31.02 9.74
N VAL A 376 -3.61 -29.98 9.58
CA VAL A 376 -2.76 -29.79 8.39
C VAL A 376 -1.61 -30.80 8.40
N VAL A 377 -0.99 -31.01 9.56
CA VAL A 377 0.17 -31.90 9.72
C VAL A 377 -0.17 -33.33 9.29
N SER A 378 -1.33 -33.86 9.69
CA SER A 378 -1.77 -35.21 9.32
C SER A 378 -2.12 -35.37 7.84
N CYS A 379 -2.39 -34.26 7.14
CA CYS A 379 -2.69 -34.26 5.70
C CYS A 379 -1.44 -34.12 4.83
N ALA A 380 -0.30 -33.71 5.39
CA ALA A 380 0.95 -33.52 4.66
C ALA A 380 1.56 -34.87 4.22
N SER A 381 2.52 -34.82 3.29
CA SER A 381 3.28 -36.02 2.90
C SER A 381 4.14 -36.57 4.05
N GLN A 382 4.41 -37.87 4.04
CA GLN A 382 5.17 -38.52 5.11
C GLN A 382 6.55 -37.89 5.29
N ASP A 383 7.27 -37.64 4.18
CA ASP A 383 8.60 -37.01 4.25
C ASP A 383 8.56 -35.62 4.91
N VAL A 384 7.46 -34.86 4.74
CA VAL A 384 7.28 -33.54 5.37
C VAL A 384 6.86 -33.65 6.84
N GLN A 385 6.05 -34.66 7.19
CA GLN A 385 5.73 -34.96 8.60
C GLN A 385 6.97 -35.37 9.38
N ASP A 386 7.81 -36.23 8.80
CA ASP A 386 9.07 -36.67 9.38
C ASP A 386 10.02 -35.49 9.59
N LEU A 387 10.10 -34.57 8.60
CA LEU A 387 10.86 -33.34 8.73
C LEU A 387 10.34 -32.44 9.86
N TYR A 388 9.02 -32.26 9.97
CA TYR A 388 8.41 -31.48 11.05
C TYR A 388 8.78 -32.04 12.43
N ASN A 389 8.69 -33.37 12.61
CA ASN A 389 9.05 -34.03 13.86
C ASN A 389 10.54 -33.87 14.19
N LEU A 390 11.43 -34.08 13.21
CA LEU A 390 12.88 -33.91 13.38
C LEU A 390 13.26 -32.48 13.80
N MET A 391 12.57 -31.47 13.27
CA MET A 391 12.92 -30.07 13.45
C MET A 391 12.35 -29.44 14.73
N GLU A 392 11.19 -29.90 15.20
CA GLU A 392 10.48 -29.32 16.34
C GLU A 392 10.45 -30.20 17.60
N HIS A 393 10.60 -31.52 17.49
CA HIS A 393 10.42 -32.45 18.61
C HIS A 393 11.66 -33.26 18.97
N GLU A 394 12.56 -33.52 18.01
CA GLU A 394 13.75 -34.34 18.23
C GLU A 394 14.97 -33.51 18.67
N PHE A 395 15.78 -34.09 19.55
CA PHE A 395 17.05 -33.50 20.02
C PHE A 395 18.22 -34.40 19.60
N LEU A 396 18.84 -34.08 18.46
CA LEU A 396 19.86 -34.90 17.79
C LEU A 396 21.04 -34.02 17.34
N PRO A 397 21.82 -33.44 18.28
CA PRO A 397 22.81 -32.40 17.97
C PRO A 397 23.84 -32.80 16.91
N LEU A 398 24.23 -34.08 16.86
CA LEU A 398 25.24 -34.60 15.93
C LEU A 398 24.65 -35.11 14.60
N ASP A 399 23.43 -35.65 14.63
CA ASP A 399 22.83 -36.41 13.52
C ASP A 399 21.67 -35.68 12.83
N LEU A 400 21.24 -34.52 13.33
CA LEU A 400 20.07 -33.81 12.80
C LEU A 400 20.24 -33.50 11.31
N ALA A 401 21.36 -32.92 10.91
CA ALA A 401 21.59 -32.53 9.53
C ALA A 401 21.69 -33.73 8.57
N SER A 402 22.35 -34.82 8.98
CA SER A 402 22.49 -36.03 8.16
C SER A 402 21.15 -36.74 7.94
N LYS A 403 20.23 -36.68 8.93
CA LYS A 403 18.85 -37.20 8.79
C LYS A 403 17.95 -36.29 7.95
N VAL A 404 18.13 -34.97 8.02
CA VAL A 404 17.32 -34.00 7.26
C VAL A 404 17.68 -33.97 5.78
N GLN A 405 18.96 -34.09 5.42
CA GLN A 405 19.44 -34.03 4.03
C GLN A 405 18.70 -34.96 3.04
N PRO A 406 18.50 -36.27 3.30
CA PRO A 406 17.76 -37.14 2.40
C PRO A 406 16.26 -36.83 2.32
N LEU A 407 15.68 -36.19 3.34
CA LEU A 407 14.28 -35.74 3.28
C LEU A 407 14.15 -34.50 2.38
N LEU A 408 15.07 -33.54 2.50
CA LEU A 408 15.08 -32.35 1.63
C LEU A 408 15.22 -32.72 0.15
N SER A 409 16.07 -33.69 -0.18
CA SER A 409 16.23 -34.15 -1.57
C SER A 409 14.96 -34.78 -2.12
N LYS A 410 14.26 -35.61 -1.34
CA LYS A 410 12.93 -36.15 -1.73
C LYS A 410 11.90 -35.04 -1.89
N ILE A 411 11.80 -34.12 -0.94
CA ILE A 411 10.84 -33.01 -0.95
C ILE A 411 11.04 -32.11 -2.18
N SER A 412 12.30 -31.89 -2.59
CA SER A 412 12.61 -31.07 -3.78
C SER A 412 11.99 -31.60 -5.07
N THR A 413 11.74 -32.92 -5.16
CA THR A 413 11.12 -33.55 -6.33
C THR A 413 9.59 -33.46 -6.34
N ILE A 414 8.99 -33.03 -5.23
CA ILE A 414 7.53 -32.93 -5.09
C ILE A 414 7.07 -31.56 -5.61
N GLY A 415 6.21 -31.60 -6.62
CA GLY A 415 5.58 -30.42 -7.18
C GLY A 415 4.43 -30.78 -8.11
N GLY A 416 3.64 -29.78 -8.49
CA GLY A 416 2.58 -29.97 -9.46
C GLY A 416 1.56 -28.83 -9.48
N LYS A 417 0.73 -28.85 -10.53
CA LYS A 417 -0.45 -27.99 -10.65
C LYS A 417 -1.62 -28.62 -9.91
N LEU A 418 -2.34 -27.81 -9.15
CA LEU A 418 -3.56 -28.26 -8.46
C LEU A 418 -4.65 -28.54 -9.50
N SER A 419 -5.07 -29.80 -9.60
CA SER A 419 -6.09 -30.20 -10.58
C SER A 419 -7.45 -29.57 -10.29
N ALA A 420 -7.78 -29.44 -9.01
CA ALA A 420 -9.01 -28.83 -8.54
C ALA A 420 -8.98 -27.29 -8.45
N ALA A 421 -7.85 -26.64 -8.77
CA ALA A 421 -7.67 -25.20 -8.62
C ALA A 421 -6.67 -24.63 -9.67
N PRO A 422 -7.06 -24.56 -10.96
CA PRO A 422 -6.15 -24.14 -12.04
C PRO A 422 -5.69 -22.67 -11.94
N SER A 423 -6.41 -21.86 -11.16
CA SER A 423 -6.08 -20.46 -10.90
C SER A 423 -4.91 -20.28 -9.93
N VAL A 424 -4.52 -21.35 -9.22
CA VAL A 424 -3.37 -21.35 -8.31
C VAL A 424 -2.10 -21.64 -9.14
N PRO A 425 -1.02 -20.91 -8.91
CA PRO A 425 0.26 -21.15 -9.57
C PRO A 425 0.76 -22.57 -9.32
N GLU A 426 1.62 -23.04 -10.22
CA GLU A 426 2.28 -24.34 -10.02
C GLU A 426 3.11 -24.32 -8.74
N ILE A 427 2.88 -25.32 -7.89
CA ILE A 427 3.54 -25.43 -6.60
C ILE A 427 4.79 -26.27 -6.78
N GLN A 428 5.95 -25.72 -6.43
CA GLN A 428 7.22 -26.45 -6.38
C GLN A 428 7.76 -26.37 -4.96
N LEU A 429 7.87 -27.51 -4.27
CA LEU A 429 8.32 -27.54 -2.88
C LEU A 429 9.84 -27.28 -2.75
N SER A 430 10.59 -27.41 -3.85
CA SER A 430 12.01 -27.05 -3.93
C SER A 430 12.29 -25.60 -3.53
N GLN A 431 11.33 -24.70 -3.66
CA GLN A 431 11.49 -23.29 -3.28
C GLN A 431 11.83 -23.11 -1.79
N TYR A 432 11.41 -24.03 -0.92
CA TYR A 432 11.65 -23.95 0.52
C TYR A 432 13.01 -24.51 0.94
N GLN A 433 13.71 -25.23 0.06
CA GLN A 433 14.95 -25.93 0.41
C GLN A 433 16.00 -25.00 1.04
N PRO A 434 16.32 -23.80 0.49
CA PRO A 434 17.34 -22.94 1.08
C PRO A 434 16.97 -22.44 2.50
N ALA A 435 15.69 -22.13 2.72
CA ALA A 435 15.20 -21.69 4.02
C ALA A 435 15.24 -22.82 5.05
N LEU A 436 14.94 -24.05 4.63
CA LEU A 436 15.00 -25.24 5.48
C LEU A 436 16.45 -25.62 5.82
N GLU A 437 17.39 -25.54 4.88
CA GLU A 437 18.83 -25.75 5.16
C GLU A 437 19.36 -24.72 6.18
N LYS A 438 18.95 -23.45 6.04
CA LYS A 438 19.24 -22.40 7.03
C LYS A 438 18.62 -22.73 8.39
N LEU A 439 17.37 -23.18 8.43
CA LEU A 439 16.70 -23.60 9.68
C LEU A 439 17.42 -24.79 10.34
N THR A 440 17.82 -25.81 9.57
CA THR A 440 18.57 -26.96 10.08
C THR A 440 19.90 -26.54 10.68
N THR A 441 20.61 -25.63 10.01
CA THR A 441 21.84 -25.03 10.55
C THR A 441 21.58 -24.34 11.89
N LEU A 442 20.55 -23.49 11.98
CA LEU A 442 20.16 -22.83 13.23
C LEU A 442 19.83 -23.82 14.35
N ARG A 443 19.08 -24.88 14.05
CA ARG A 443 18.73 -25.91 15.04
C ARG A 443 19.96 -26.70 15.49
N VAL A 444 20.88 -27.06 14.58
CA VAL A 444 22.15 -27.70 14.96
C VAL A 444 22.95 -26.80 15.90
N LEU A 445 23.10 -25.51 15.58
CA LEU A 445 23.79 -24.54 16.44
C LEU A 445 23.13 -24.44 17.83
N GLN A 446 21.81 -24.38 17.87
CA GLN A 446 21.03 -24.32 19.11
C GLN A 446 21.23 -25.59 19.95
N GLN A 447 21.09 -26.77 19.35
CA GLN A 447 21.26 -28.04 20.06
C GLN A 447 22.72 -28.24 20.51
N ALA A 448 23.69 -27.88 19.67
CA ALA A 448 25.11 -27.94 20.01
C ALA A 448 25.46 -27.02 21.20
N SER A 449 24.92 -25.80 21.24
CA SER A 449 25.17 -24.86 22.34
C SER A 449 24.68 -25.35 23.71
N ARG A 450 23.69 -26.24 23.75
CA ARG A 450 23.16 -26.83 24.99
C ARG A 450 24.01 -27.99 25.51
N VAL A 451 24.81 -28.63 24.64
CA VAL A 451 25.57 -29.85 24.97
C VAL A 451 27.06 -29.59 25.07
N PHE A 452 27.59 -28.68 24.25
CA PHE A 452 29.01 -28.40 24.14
C PHE A 452 29.33 -27.00 24.67
N GLN A 453 30.37 -26.90 25.49
CA GLN A 453 30.94 -25.61 25.90
C GLN A 453 31.89 -25.05 24.83
N SER A 454 32.64 -25.93 24.16
CA SER A 454 33.57 -25.56 23.10
C SER A 454 33.67 -26.69 22.09
N MET A 455 33.82 -26.36 20.81
CA MET A 455 34.05 -27.33 19.73
C MET A 455 34.97 -26.77 18.66
N ARG A 456 35.67 -27.63 17.92
CA ARG A 456 36.49 -27.19 16.77
C ARG A 456 35.60 -26.77 15.61
N ILE A 457 36.03 -25.73 14.88
CA ILE A 457 35.36 -25.25 13.66
C ILE A 457 35.21 -26.38 12.65
N ASP A 458 36.24 -27.20 12.43
CA ASP A 458 36.19 -28.35 11.51
C ASP A 458 35.15 -29.41 11.89
N THR A 459 34.89 -29.59 13.19
CA THR A 459 33.87 -30.53 13.65
C THR A 459 32.49 -29.99 13.39
N LEU A 460 32.26 -28.70 13.70
CA LEU A 460 30.98 -28.03 13.44
C LEU A 460 30.68 -27.99 11.94
N SER A 461 31.68 -27.70 11.11
CA SER A 461 31.54 -27.70 9.64
C SER A 461 31.19 -29.08 9.10
N ARG A 462 31.73 -30.18 9.67
CA ARG A 462 31.36 -31.55 9.26
C ARG A 462 29.96 -31.95 9.69
N MET A 463 29.43 -31.36 10.76
CA MET A 463 28.06 -31.61 11.21
C MET A 463 27.01 -30.94 10.31
N ILE A 464 27.40 -29.93 9.52
CA ILE A 464 26.49 -29.15 8.68
C ILE A 464 26.95 -29.31 7.21
N PRO A 465 26.46 -30.34 6.49
CA PRO A 465 26.93 -30.64 5.14
C PRO A 465 26.36 -29.71 4.05
N PHE A 466 25.43 -28.81 4.41
CA PHE A 466 24.73 -27.94 3.45
C PHE A 466 25.57 -26.73 3.02
N PHE A 467 26.45 -26.26 3.90
CA PHE A 467 27.09 -24.96 3.78
C PHE A 467 28.56 -25.03 4.19
N ASP A 468 29.40 -24.26 3.48
CA ASP A 468 30.75 -23.96 3.94
C ASP A 468 30.71 -23.16 5.25
N PHE A 469 31.77 -23.28 6.05
CA PHE A 469 31.84 -22.62 7.34
C PHE A 469 31.62 -21.10 7.26
N ASN A 470 32.03 -20.42 6.19
CA ASN A 470 31.79 -18.98 6.01
C ASN A 470 30.29 -18.61 6.04
N VAL A 471 29.44 -19.45 5.44
CA VAL A 471 27.99 -19.25 5.44
C VAL A 471 27.40 -19.64 6.79
N VAL A 472 27.89 -20.72 7.40
CA VAL A 472 27.52 -21.11 8.77
C VAL A 472 27.86 -20.01 9.77
N GLU A 473 29.03 -19.38 9.64
CA GLU A 473 29.48 -18.27 10.47
C GLU A 473 28.56 -17.06 10.29
N LYS A 474 28.16 -16.72 9.06
CA LYS A 474 27.18 -15.64 8.82
C LYS A 474 25.83 -15.93 9.48
N ILE A 475 25.35 -17.16 9.40
CA ILE A 475 24.10 -17.60 10.07
C ILE A 475 24.27 -17.54 11.60
N ALA A 476 25.43 -17.96 12.12
CA ALA A 476 25.75 -17.90 13.54
C ALA A 476 25.79 -16.46 14.07
N VAL A 477 26.38 -15.52 13.32
CA VAL A 477 26.41 -14.09 13.68
C VAL A 477 24.98 -13.52 13.75
N ASP A 478 24.13 -13.88 12.79
CA ASP A 478 22.71 -13.49 12.80
C ASP A 478 21.95 -14.10 13.99
N ALA A 479 22.20 -15.38 14.30
CA ALA A 479 21.64 -16.05 15.45
C ALA A 479 22.07 -15.43 16.79
N VAL A 480 23.34 -15.01 16.91
CA VAL A 480 23.86 -14.30 18.10
C VAL A 480 23.21 -12.93 18.22
N LYS A 481 23.10 -12.18 17.11
CA LYS A 481 22.46 -10.85 17.07
C LYS A 481 21.02 -10.90 17.59
N HIS A 482 20.29 -11.96 17.29
CA HIS A 482 18.89 -12.17 17.71
C HIS A 482 18.76 -12.97 19.02
N ASN A 483 19.81 -13.05 19.83
CA ASN A 483 19.83 -13.78 21.11
C ASN A 483 19.38 -15.26 21.01
N PHE A 484 19.47 -15.84 19.82
CA PHE A 484 19.00 -17.21 19.56
C PHE A 484 20.01 -18.25 20.06
N VAL A 485 21.31 -17.96 19.93
CA VAL A 485 22.41 -18.77 20.46
C VAL A 485 23.49 -17.82 21.02
N ALA A 486 24.02 -18.12 22.20
CA ALA A 486 25.22 -17.45 22.71
C ALA A 486 26.46 -18.22 22.25
N MET A 487 27.22 -17.65 21.30
CA MET A 487 28.45 -18.27 20.81
C MET A 487 29.49 -17.23 20.39
N LYS A 488 30.76 -17.63 20.47
CA LYS A 488 31.93 -16.85 20.04
C LYS A 488 32.81 -17.72 19.16
N VAL A 489 33.23 -17.19 18.02
CA VAL A 489 34.15 -17.85 17.10
C VAL A 489 35.56 -17.32 17.35
N ASP A 490 36.49 -18.21 17.68
CA ASP A 490 37.91 -17.91 17.89
C ASP A 490 38.72 -18.54 16.75
N HIS A 491 38.99 -17.72 15.72
CA HIS A 491 39.73 -18.12 14.52
C HIS A 491 41.20 -18.43 14.80
N LEU A 492 41.82 -17.81 15.82
CA LEU A 492 43.21 -18.10 16.20
C LEU A 492 43.37 -19.52 16.74
N SER A 493 42.41 -19.95 17.56
CA SER A 493 42.39 -21.32 18.11
C SER A 493 41.63 -22.34 17.25
N GLY A 494 40.97 -21.90 16.17
CA GLY A 494 40.14 -22.75 15.31
C GLY A 494 38.93 -23.35 16.04
N ALA A 495 38.38 -22.64 17.02
CA ALA A 495 37.35 -23.15 17.91
C ALA A 495 36.15 -22.21 18.07
N VAL A 496 34.98 -22.80 18.25
CA VAL A 496 33.73 -22.15 18.64
C VAL A 496 33.51 -22.40 20.12
N ARG A 497 33.32 -21.32 20.89
CA ARG A 497 32.97 -21.38 22.31
C ARG A 497 31.50 -20.99 22.47
N PHE A 498 30.70 -21.85 23.07
CA PHE A 498 29.32 -21.56 23.41
C PHE A 498 29.25 -20.95 24.80
N GLY A 499 28.48 -19.88 24.93
CA GLY A 499 28.13 -19.28 26.23
C GLY A 499 26.77 -19.78 26.68
N ASN A 500 26.47 -19.66 27.97
CA ASN A 500 25.09 -19.84 28.41
C ASN A 500 24.37 -18.51 28.20
N THR A 501 23.32 -18.49 27.38
CA THR A 501 22.39 -17.36 27.24
C THR A 501 21.78 -16.93 28.59
N GLU A 502 21.74 -17.84 29.58
CA GLU A 502 21.30 -17.53 30.94
C GLU A 502 22.31 -16.69 31.75
N MET A 503 23.60 -16.68 31.40
CA MET A 503 24.66 -16.00 32.16
C MET A 503 24.69 -14.48 31.96
N GLU A 504 24.11 -13.96 30.87
CA GLU A 504 24.09 -12.52 30.60
C GLU A 504 22.98 -11.78 31.37
N SER A 505 22.03 -12.52 31.95
CA SER A 505 21.21 -12.02 33.06
C SER A 505 21.99 -12.23 34.37
N ASN A 506 22.12 -11.18 35.17
CA ASN A 506 23.02 -11.07 36.36
C ASN A 506 22.84 -12.10 37.52
N VAL A 507 22.33 -13.32 37.31
CA VAL A 507 22.29 -14.37 38.35
C VAL A 507 22.50 -15.77 37.73
N PRO A 508 23.68 -16.39 37.90
CA PRO A 508 23.93 -17.78 37.52
C PRO A 508 22.95 -18.77 38.18
N GLY A 509 22.29 -19.62 37.40
CA GLY A 509 21.63 -20.84 37.88
C GLY A 509 20.27 -20.66 38.58
N ALA A 510 19.70 -19.45 38.60
CA ALA A 510 18.43 -19.21 39.28
C ALA A 510 17.26 -20.00 38.68
N THR A 511 17.12 -20.09 37.37
CA THR A 511 15.99 -20.81 36.71
C THR A 511 16.01 -22.31 36.97
N HIS A 512 17.18 -22.95 36.83
CA HIS A 512 17.33 -24.38 37.09
C HIS A 512 17.20 -24.72 38.58
N LEU A 513 17.71 -23.86 39.47
CA LEU A 513 17.52 -24.00 40.92
C LEU A 513 16.08 -23.71 41.35
N ILE A 514 15.38 -22.76 40.71
CA ILE A 514 13.96 -22.46 40.96
C ILE A 514 13.07 -23.62 40.50
N GLY A 515 13.36 -24.23 39.35
CA GLY A 515 12.65 -25.42 38.87
C GLY A 515 12.83 -26.60 39.82
N VAL A 516 14.08 -26.89 40.21
CA VAL A 516 14.38 -27.94 41.20
C VAL A 516 13.75 -27.62 42.57
N LEU A 517 13.72 -26.36 43.00
CA LEU A 517 13.06 -25.94 44.23
C LEU A 517 11.52 -26.07 44.15
N ALA A 518 10.91 -25.82 42.99
CA ALA A 518 9.48 -25.97 42.79
C ALA A 518 9.07 -27.45 42.77
N ASP A 519 9.85 -28.30 42.09
CA ASP A 519 9.64 -29.75 42.06
C ASP A 519 9.83 -30.36 43.46
N LEU A 520 10.87 -29.96 44.19
CA LEU A 520 11.07 -30.36 45.58
C LEU A 520 9.96 -29.83 46.51
N SER A 521 9.47 -28.61 46.30
CA SER A 521 8.35 -28.05 47.06
C SER A 521 7.03 -28.79 46.80
N SER A 522 6.86 -29.38 45.61
CA SER A 522 5.67 -30.18 45.28
C SER A 522 5.71 -31.60 45.89
N LEU A 523 6.91 -32.14 46.12
CA LEU A 523 7.14 -33.46 46.72
C LEU A 523 7.08 -33.44 48.26
N VAL A 524 7.28 -32.28 48.90
CA VAL A 524 7.29 -32.10 50.36
C VAL A 524 5.94 -31.57 50.87
N HIS A 525 4.82 -32.19 50.49
CA HIS A 525 3.58 -32.05 51.25
C HIS A 525 3.52 -33.19 52.29
N PRO A 526 3.85 -32.96 53.57
CA PRO A 526 3.42 -33.88 54.61
C PRO A 526 1.91 -33.67 54.80
N HIS A 527 1.14 -34.71 54.48
CA HIS A 527 -0.14 -34.89 55.13
C HIS A 527 0.08 -34.89 56.66
N VAL A 528 -0.91 -34.39 57.40
CA VAL A 528 -1.03 -34.34 58.88
C VAL A 528 -0.57 -33.02 59.54
N HIS A 529 -1.52 -32.14 59.88
CA HIS A 529 -1.92 -31.92 61.28
C HIS A 529 -3.13 -30.96 61.43
N GLU A 530 -3.92 -31.26 62.44
CA GLU A 530 -5.10 -30.57 62.98
C GLU A 530 -4.94 -29.05 63.20
N PRO A 531 -6.06 -28.30 63.23
CA PRO A 531 -6.02 -26.85 63.39
C PRO A 531 -5.63 -26.47 64.82
N TYR A 532 -4.38 -26.05 65.00
CA TYR A 532 -3.94 -25.38 66.22
C TYR A 532 -4.56 -23.98 66.31
N LYS A 533 -5.38 -23.80 67.34
CA LYS A 533 -5.90 -22.52 67.81
C LYS A 533 -4.74 -21.60 68.19
N LEU A 534 -4.62 -20.46 67.52
CA LEU A 534 -3.84 -19.33 68.03
C LEU A 534 -4.78 -18.17 68.38
N CYS A 535 -4.91 -18.01 69.69
CA CYS A 535 -4.88 -16.76 70.45
C CYS A 535 -5.73 -15.58 69.97
N GLU A 536 -6.71 -15.28 70.82
CA GLU A 536 -7.32 -13.98 71.04
C GLU A 536 -6.29 -12.84 71.00
N ASP A 537 -6.29 -12.06 69.92
CA ASP A 537 -6.00 -10.63 69.95
C ASP A 537 -6.80 -9.98 68.81
N SER A 538 -8.11 -9.94 69.01
CA SER A 538 -9.03 -9.20 68.17
C SER A 538 -8.82 -7.70 68.36
N ILE A 539 -7.84 -7.13 67.67
CA ILE A 539 -7.90 -5.71 67.32
C ILE A 539 -9.12 -5.57 66.42
N SER A 540 -10.16 -4.93 66.96
CA SER A 540 -11.45 -4.67 66.31
C SER A 540 -11.28 -4.26 64.84
N VAL A 541 -11.52 -5.22 63.94
CA VAL A 541 -11.48 -5.05 62.47
C VAL A 541 -12.47 -3.96 62.04
N ALA A 542 -13.55 -3.75 62.80
CA ALA A 542 -14.55 -2.72 62.52
C ALA A 542 -13.97 -1.29 62.50
N GLY A 543 -13.08 -0.95 63.46
CA GLY A 543 -12.51 0.41 63.54
C GLY A 543 -11.43 0.70 62.49
N VAL A 544 -10.80 -0.33 61.93
CA VAL A 544 -9.83 -0.18 60.82
C VAL A 544 -10.58 -0.08 59.49
N VAL A 545 -11.67 -0.82 59.33
CA VAL A 545 -12.50 -0.79 58.11
C VAL A 545 -13.20 0.56 57.94
N GLU A 546 -13.75 1.17 59.00
CA GLU A 546 -14.35 2.51 58.90
C GLU A 546 -13.33 3.59 58.51
N LYS A 547 -12.13 3.55 59.10
CA LYS A 547 -11.06 4.50 58.77
C LYS A 547 -10.53 4.35 57.35
N GLU A 548 -10.42 3.11 56.85
CA GLU A 548 -10.06 2.86 55.45
C GLU A 548 -11.20 3.23 54.48
N HIS A 549 -12.46 3.06 54.89
CA HIS A 549 -13.62 3.48 54.11
C HIS A 549 -13.70 5.01 53.95
N GLU A 550 -13.47 5.77 55.02
CA GLU A 550 -13.39 7.24 54.96
C GLU A 550 -12.22 7.71 54.10
N ARG A 551 -11.05 7.08 54.21
CA ARG A 551 -9.88 7.37 53.36
C ARG A 551 -10.15 7.09 51.88
N LEU A 552 -10.84 5.98 51.57
CA LEU A 552 -11.21 5.64 50.20
C LEU A 552 -12.23 6.63 49.64
N HIS A 553 -13.20 7.08 50.44
CA HIS A 553 -14.14 8.12 50.06
C HIS A 553 -13.45 9.46 49.78
N ALA A 554 -12.55 9.89 50.66
CA ALA A 554 -11.77 11.12 50.45
C ALA A 554 -10.90 11.04 49.19
N ARG A 555 -10.28 9.87 48.94
CA ARG A 555 -9.49 9.63 47.72
C ARG A 555 -10.35 9.65 46.47
N LYS A 556 -11.57 9.09 46.51
CA LYS A 556 -12.52 9.13 45.40
C LYS A 556 -12.90 10.58 45.06
N SER A 557 -13.25 11.40 46.04
CA SER A 557 -13.56 12.82 45.84
C SER A 557 -12.38 13.61 45.26
N PHE A 558 -11.15 13.29 45.66
CA PHE A 558 -9.96 13.94 45.10
C PHE A 558 -9.70 13.55 43.64
N ILE A 559 -9.90 12.26 43.29
CA ILE A 559 -9.76 11.77 41.92
C ILE A 559 -10.84 12.37 41.01
N GLU A 560 -12.07 12.45 41.50
CA GLU A 560 -13.20 13.01 40.76
C GLU A 560 -13.00 14.50 40.46
N LYS A 561 -12.54 15.28 41.45
CA LYS A 561 -12.19 16.69 41.26
C LYS A 561 -11.05 16.88 40.25
N ARG A 562 -10.01 16.04 40.32
CA ARG A 562 -8.87 16.10 39.38
C ARG A 562 -9.31 15.75 37.96
N LYS A 563 -10.23 14.81 37.81
CA LYS A 563 -10.82 14.43 36.52
C LYS A 563 -11.67 15.57 35.94
N GLU A 564 -12.47 16.25 36.76
CA GLU A 564 -13.22 17.44 36.33
C GLU A 564 -12.30 18.58 35.87
N ASP A 565 -11.19 18.82 36.58
CA ASP A 565 -10.23 19.86 36.22
C ASP A 565 -9.52 19.55 34.89
N ASP A 566 -9.15 18.28 34.67
CA ASP A 566 -8.55 17.82 33.41
C ASP A 566 -9.57 17.91 32.25
N GLU A 567 -10.83 17.52 32.47
CA GLU A 567 -11.91 17.66 31.47
C GLU A 567 -12.15 19.13 31.10
N ARG A 568 -12.11 20.06 32.07
CA ARG A 568 -12.19 21.50 31.81
C ARG A 568 -11.03 22.00 30.95
N GLN A 569 -9.80 21.58 31.25
CA GLN A 569 -8.63 21.98 30.47
C GLN A 569 -8.68 21.45 29.03
N ILE A 570 -9.17 20.22 28.83
CA ILE A 570 -9.36 19.66 27.48
C ILE A 570 -10.40 20.48 26.71
N LEU A 571 -11.54 20.79 27.34
CA LEU A 571 -12.60 21.56 26.70
C LEU A 571 -12.15 22.99 26.35
N GLU A 572 -11.34 23.62 27.19
CA GLU A 572 -10.77 24.94 26.92
C GLU A 572 -9.77 24.92 25.75
N LYS A 573 -8.92 23.89 25.69
CA LYS A 573 -8.00 23.66 24.55
C LYS A 573 -8.76 23.41 23.25
N GLU A 574 -9.83 22.63 23.26
CA GLU A 574 -10.68 22.40 22.08
C GLU A 574 -11.33 23.69 21.59
N LYS A 575 -11.92 24.49 22.49
CA LYS A 575 -12.49 25.81 22.14
C LYS A 575 -11.44 26.75 21.56
N ALA A 576 -10.22 26.76 22.11
CA ALA A 576 -9.13 27.57 21.58
C ALA A 576 -8.69 27.12 20.18
N GLN A 577 -8.66 25.81 19.91
CA GLN A 577 -8.37 25.28 18.58
C GLN A 577 -9.48 25.58 17.57
N GLU A 578 -10.75 25.47 17.97
CA GLU A 578 -11.90 25.81 17.14
C GLU A 578 -11.95 27.30 16.80
N ALA A 579 -11.66 28.18 17.78
CA ALA A 579 -11.53 29.62 17.55
C ALA A 579 -10.40 29.96 16.56
N LYS A 580 -9.26 29.25 16.64
CA LYS A 580 -8.16 29.39 15.65
C LYS A 580 -8.60 28.95 14.26
N ARG A 581 -9.31 27.82 14.13
CA ARG A 581 -9.85 27.34 12.84
C ARG A 581 -10.82 28.35 12.22
N LEU A 582 -11.74 28.89 13.02
CA LEU A 582 -12.69 29.92 12.57
C LEU A 582 -11.98 31.22 12.16
N SER A 583 -10.91 31.62 12.86
CA SER A 583 -10.11 32.79 12.48
C SER A 583 -9.41 32.59 11.14
N ILE A 584 -8.83 31.41 10.90
CA ILE A 584 -8.19 31.06 9.62
C ILE A 584 -9.23 31.05 8.49
N GLN A 585 -10.42 30.48 8.73
CA GLN A 585 -11.50 30.43 7.74
C GLN A 585 -12.08 31.81 7.41
N LYS A 586 -12.16 32.73 8.39
CA LYS A 586 -12.55 34.12 8.14
C LYS A 586 -11.50 34.85 7.29
N LYS A 587 -10.21 34.69 7.61
CA LYS A 587 -9.12 35.27 6.82
C LYS A 587 -9.14 34.77 5.37
N SER A 588 -9.31 33.47 5.14
CA SER A 588 -9.37 32.93 3.78
C SER A 588 -10.62 33.41 3.02
N ALA A 589 -11.77 33.55 3.69
CA ALA A 589 -12.98 34.09 3.08
C ALA A 589 -12.85 35.57 2.70
N ASP A 590 -12.16 36.38 3.52
CA ASP A 590 -11.92 37.79 3.24
C ASP A 590 -10.90 37.97 2.10
N GLU A 591 -9.86 37.13 2.02
CA GLU A 591 -8.92 37.08 0.89
C GLU A 591 -9.62 36.69 -0.43
N GLU A 592 -10.56 35.74 -0.39
CA GLU A 592 -11.35 35.34 -1.55
C GLU A 592 -12.31 36.46 -2.02
N ARG A 593 -12.93 37.18 -1.08
CA ARG A 593 -13.75 38.38 -1.38
C ARG A 593 -12.93 39.48 -2.05
N GLU A 594 -11.75 39.77 -1.53
CA GLU A 594 -10.79 40.72 -2.12
C GLU A 594 -10.38 40.32 -3.55
N ARG A 595 -10.19 39.02 -3.80
CA ARG A 595 -9.89 38.50 -5.15
C ARG A 595 -11.07 38.70 -6.11
N LEU A 596 -12.29 38.39 -5.68
CA LEU A 596 -13.50 38.57 -6.48
C LEU A 596 -13.77 40.04 -6.79
N LEU A 597 -13.52 40.96 -5.84
CA LEU A 597 -13.63 42.41 -6.06
C LEU A 597 -12.62 42.91 -7.10
N ARG A 598 -11.38 42.42 -7.06
CA ARG A 598 -10.36 42.73 -8.08
C ARG A 598 -10.76 42.22 -9.46
N GLU A 599 -11.29 41.01 -9.55
CA GLU A 599 -11.77 40.43 -10.81
C GLU A 599 -12.96 41.23 -11.38
N ARG A 600 -13.88 41.68 -10.53
CA ARG A 600 -15.02 42.50 -10.95
C ARG A 600 -14.58 43.85 -11.51
N ARG A 601 -13.62 44.53 -10.85
CA ARG A 601 -13.03 45.79 -11.35
C ARG A 601 -12.35 45.61 -12.71
N LEU A 602 -11.63 44.51 -12.91
CA LEU A 602 -10.99 44.20 -14.20
C LEU A 602 -12.01 43.97 -15.31
N ARG A 603 -13.11 43.24 -15.03
CA ARG A 603 -14.19 43.04 -16.01
C ARG A 603 -14.92 44.34 -16.35
N GLU A 604 -15.10 45.23 -15.37
CA GLU A 604 -15.71 46.54 -15.57
C GLU A 604 -14.82 47.46 -16.41
N GLN A 605 -13.51 47.48 -16.15
CA GLN A 605 -12.53 48.18 -16.98
C GLN A 605 -12.47 47.63 -18.42
N GLN A 606 -12.62 46.31 -18.60
CA GLN A 606 -12.70 45.70 -19.94
C GLN A 606 -13.96 46.11 -20.70
N ARG A 607 -15.12 46.19 -20.03
CA ARG A 607 -16.36 46.68 -20.65
C ARG A 607 -16.23 48.13 -21.10
N ILE A 608 -15.68 49.00 -20.25
CA ILE A 608 -15.46 50.41 -20.59
C ILE A 608 -14.53 50.54 -21.80
N ARG A 609 -13.46 49.72 -21.90
CA ARG A 609 -12.58 49.71 -23.07
C ARG A 609 -13.30 49.28 -24.35
N GLN A 610 -14.10 48.21 -24.29
CA GLN A 610 -14.88 47.75 -25.44
C GLN A 610 -15.91 48.80 -25.88
N GLU A 611 -16.54 49.50 -24.94
CA GLU A 611 -17.51 50.56 -25.27
C GLU A 611 -16.85 51.77 -25.95
N ILE A 612 -15.62 52.14 -25.53
CA ILE A 612 -14.82 53.18 -26.20
C ILE A 612 -14.42 52.73 -27.61
N GLU A 613 -14.03 51.47 -27.78
CA GLU A 613 -13.61 50.88 -29.06
C GLU A 613 -14.79 50.79 -30.05
N ASP A 614 -15.97 50.37 -29.59
CA ASP A 614 -17.21 50.34 -30.38
C ASP A 614 -17.68 51.75 -30.76
N ARG A 615 -17.45 52.75 -29.89
CA ARG A 615 -17.77 54.16 -30.17
C ARG A 615 -16.83 54.71 -31.25
N ALA A 616 -15.54 54.36 -31.20
CA ALA A 616 -14.56 54.71 -32.24
C ALA A 616 -14.90 54.04 -33.58
N GLN A 617 -15.30 52.76 -33.59
CA GLN A 617 -15.72 52.07 -34.82
C GLN A 617 -16.99 52.66 -35.44
N ARG A 618 -17.94 53.15 -34.61
CA ARG A 618 -19.13 53.88 -35.09
C ARG A 618 -18.81 55.26 -35.66
N GLU A 619 -17.74 55.93 -35.20
CA GLU A 619 -17.26 57.18 -35.80
C GLU A 619 -16.51 56.94 -37.12
N ILE A 620 -15.77 55.83 -37.23
CA ILE A 620 -15.11 55.40 -38.48
C ILE A 620 -16.15 55.06 -39.57
N GLY A 621 -17.23 54.36 -39.24
CA GLY A 621 -18.30 54.06 -40.20
C GLY A 621 -19.08 55.29 -40.72
N LYS A 622 -19.09 56.40 -39.97
CA LYS A 622 -19.67 57.69 -40.43
C LYS A 622 -18.75 58.44 -41.40
N ALA A 623 -17.44 58.19 -41.35
CA ALA A 623 -16.46 58.78 -42.25
C ALA A 623 -16.37 58.05 -43.60
N GLU A 624 -16.89 56.82 -43.72
CA GLU A 624 -16.81 55.99 -44.93
C GLU A 624 -17.86 56.31 -46.02
N GLN A 625 -18.75 57.28 -45.81
CA GLN A 625 -19.72 57.72 -46.83
C GLN A 625 -19.20 58.84 -47.75
N LYS A 626 -17.92 59.21 -47.64
CA LYS A 626 -17.29 60.14 -48.59
C LYS A 626 -15.94 59.60 -49.08
N LEU A 627 -15.85 59.60 -50.40
CA LEU A 627 -14.67 59.75 -51.25
C LEU A 627 -14.10 58.53 -52.00
N THR A 628 -13.99 58.80 -53.28
CA THR A 628 -13.46 58.08 -54.43
C THR A 628 -11.92 58.06 -54.46
N LYS A 629 -11.38 56.94 -54.96
CA LYS A 629 -10.13 56.74 -55.72
C LYS A 629 -8.78 57.35 -55.27
N GLN A 630 -8.65 58.00 -54.10
CA GLN A 630 -7.35 58.33 -53.48
C GLN A 630 -6.85 57.30 -52.44
N GLY A 631 -7.64 56.27 -52.14
CA GLY A 631 -7.40 55.37 -50.99
C GLY A 631 -6.23 54.38 -51.11
N ALA A 632 -5.71 54.07 -52.31
CA ALA A 632 -4.66 53.06 -52.46
C ALA A 632 -3.29 53.54 -51.95
N MET A 633 -2.97 54.83 -52.11
CA MET A 633 -1.71 55.42 -51.66
C MET A 633 -1.74 55.72 -50.14
N GLU A 634 -2.93 56.04 -49.62
CA GLU A 634 -3.14 56.29 -48.19
C GLU A 634 -3.10 55.00 -47.36
N LEU A 635 -3.55 53.86 -47.92
CA LEU A 635 -3.49 52.54 -47.28
C LEU A 635 -2.04 52.08 -47.06
N VAL A 636 -1.15 52.35 -48.02
CA VAL A 636 0.28 52.02 -47.92
C VAL A 636 0.99 52.92 -46.89
N SER A 637 0.71 54.23 -46.88
CA SER A 637 1.23 55.13 -45.83
C SER A 637 0.70 54.78 -44.44
N ARG A 638 -0.56 54.33 -44.33
CA ARG A 638 -1.15 53.88 -43.06
C ARG A 638 -0.55 52.55 -42.60
N HIS A 639 -0.19 51.66 -43.52
CA HIS A 639 0.48 50.40 -43.20
C HIS A 639 1.95 50.60 -42.78
N LEU A 640 2.68 51.49 -43.45
CA LEU A 640 4.03 51.92 -43.02
C LEU A 640 4.00 52.63 -41.66
N GLY A 641 3.01 53.50 -41.41
CA GLY A 641 2.79 54.13 -40.11
C GLY A 641 2.46 53.12 -39.01
N TYR A 642 1.68 52.08 -39.30
CA TYR A 642 1.39 50.99 -38.38
C TYR A 642 2.64 50.17 -38.03
N ILE A 643 3.49 49.85 -39.01
CA ILE A 643 4.75 49.13 -38.79
C ILE A 643 5.73 49.96 -37.97
N MET A 644 5.89 51.25 -38.27
CA MET A 644 6.74 52.17 -37.49
C MET A 644 6.22 52.36 -36.07
N SER A 645 4.90 52.44 -35.88
CA SER A 645 4.27 52.53 -34.56
C SER A 645 4.43 51.23 -33.75
N ARG A 646 4.36 50.06 -34.41
CA ARG A 646 4.70 48.76 -33.81
C ARG A 646 6.16 48.69 -33.35
N GLN A 647 7.10 49.12 -34.19
CA GLN A 647 8.52 49.17 -33.82
C GLN A 647 8.80 50.18 -32.70
N GLY A 648 8.05 51.30 -32.65
CA GLY A 648 8.09 52.25 -31.55
C GLY A 648 7.57 51.65 -30.24
N MET A 649 6.47 50.89 -30.29
CA MET A 649 5.94 50.17 -29.13
C MET A 649 6.89 49.05 -28.69
N GLU A 650 7.46 48.26 -29.58
CA GLU A 650 8.45 47.23 -29.25
C GLU A 650 9.67 47.83 -28.53
N LYS A 651 10.21 48.96 -29.01
CA LYS A 651 11.29 49.68 -28.32
C LYS A 651 10.86 50.23 -26.96
N MET A 652 9.60 50.62 -26.79
CA MET A 652 9.06 51.03 -25.49
C MET A 652 8.97 49.84 -24.53
N TRP A 653 8.51 48.68 -25.01
CA TRP A 653 8.44 47.43 -24.27
C TRP A 653 9.82 46.93 -23.85
N GLU A 654 10.83 47.02 -24.71
CA GLU A 654 12.22 46.71 -24.35
C GLU A 654 12.78 47.64 -23.26
N LYS A 655 12.46 48.94 -23.32
CA LYS A 655 12.84 49.91 -22.27
C LYS A 655 12.14 49.60 -20.95
N LEU A 656 10.85 49.26 -21.00
CA LEU A 656 10.08 48.83 -19.83
C LEU A 656 10.62 47.53 -19.24
N ALA A 657 10.98 46.54 -20.07
CA ALA A 657 11.57 45.28 -19.64
C ALA A 657 12.92 45.50 -18.95
N LYS A 658 13.79 46.35 -19.52
CA LYS A 658 15.06 46.74 -18.88
C LYS A 658 14.81 47.46 -17.56
N ARG A 659 13.83 48.37 -17.48
CA ARG A 659 13.48 49.07 -16.25
C ARG A 659 12.94 48.12 -15.18
N MET A 660 12.14 47.13 -15.56
CA MET A 660 11.66 46.07 -14.67
C MET A 660 12.82 45.22 -14.15
N ASP A 661 13.77 44.82 -15.00
CA ASP A 661 14.96 44.07 -14.58
C ASP A 661 15.84 44.87 -13.60
N HIS A 662 16.02 46.17 -13.84
CA HIS A 662 16.73 47.04 -12.90
C HIS A 662 16.01 47.18 -11.55
N LEU A 663 14.69 47.36 -11.56
CA LEU A 663 13.90 47.43 -10.32
C LEU A 663 13.92 46.12 -9.54
N GLU A 664 13.88 44.98 -10.23
CA GLU A 664 13.89 43.69 -9.57
C GLU A 664 15.28 43.32 -9.03
N ARG A 665 16.35 43.74 -9.72
CA ARG A 665 17.72 43.64 -9.21
C ARG A 665 17.91 44.51 -7.97
N ALA A 666 17.41 45.76 -7.98
CA ALA A 666 17.46 46.65 -6.81
C ALA A 666 16.66 46.06 -5.63
N ARG A 667 15.45 45.55 -5.88
CA ARG A 667 14.64 44.87 -4.87
C ARG A 667 15.37 43.66 -4.25
N ARG A 668 16.02 42.82 -5.07
CA ARG A 668 16.80 41.68 -4.55
C ARG A 668 17.99 42.12 -3.70
N GLN A 669 18.66 43.22 -4.08
CA GLN A 669 19.77 43.77 -3.30
C GLN A 669 19.31 44.32 -1.94
N GLU A 670 18.11 44.90 -1.88
CA GLU A 670 17.50 45.34 -0.60
C GLU A 670 16.94 44.17 0.23
N GLU A 671 16.38 43.14 -0.40
CA GLU A 671 15.81 41.97 0.29
C GLU A 671 16.88 41.01 0.82
N ALA A 672 18.02 40.86 0.14
CA ALA A 672 19.10 39.95 0.55
C ALA A 672 19.55 40.10 2.02
N PRO A 673 19.90 41.30 2.53
CA PRO A 673 20.31 41.46 3.93
C PRO A 673 19.18 41.17 4.93
N LEU A 674 17.91 41.42 4.54
CA LEU A 674 16.75 41.10 5.39
C LEU A 674 16.54 39.59 5.51
N ILE A 675 16.76 38.86 4.42
CA ILE A 675 16.67 37.39 4.39
C ILE A 675 17.81 36.78 5.22
N GLU A 676 19.03 37.29 5.09
CA GLU A 676 20.18 36.85 5.90
C GLU A 676 19.95 37.13 7.39
N ALA A 677 19.45 38.31 7.74
CA ALA A 677 19.11 38.65 9.12
C ALA A 677 17.99 37.76 9.69
N ALA A 678 16.95 37.47 8.89
CA ALA A 678 15.87 36.56 9.29
C ALA A 678 16.35 35.11 9.42
N PHE A 679 17.30 34.69 8.59
CA PHE A 679 17.95 33.38 8.72
C PHE A 679 18.79 33.30 9.99
N GLY A 680 19.62 34.32 10.28
CA GLY A 680 20.41 34.37 11.52
C GLY A 680 19.54 34.31 12.78
N LYS A 681 18.40 35.02 12.80
CA LYS A 681 17.44 34.94 13.92
C LYS A 681 16.87 33.55 14.11
N ARG A 682 16.48 32.87 13.02
CA ARG A 682 15.97 31.49 13.10
C ARG A 682 17.00 30.51 13.63
N VAL A 683 18.26 30.64 13.22
CA VAL A 683 19.35 29.78 13.71
C VAL A 683 19.52 29.96 15.23
N GLU A 684 19.46 31.20 15.72
CA GLU A 684 19.55 31.45 17.17
C GLU A 684 18.34 30.92 17.93
N GLU A 685 17.12 31.10 17.40
CA GLU A 685 15.88 30.54 17.98
C GLU A 685 15.92 29.00 18.03
N GLU A 686 16.37 28.34 16.95
CA GLU A 686 16.55 26.89 16.91
C GLU A 686 17.60 26.41 17.90
N LYS A 687 18.70 27.14 18.06
CA LYS A 687 19.73 26.82 19.05
C LYS A 687 19.19 26.89 20.48
N VAL A 688 18.45 27.96 20.81
CA VAL A 688 17.82 28.11 22.13
C VAL A 688 16.79 27.01 22.39
N LEU A 689 15.97 26.65 21.39
CA LEU A 689 15.02 25.56 21.50
C LEU A 689 15.72 24.21 21.74
N HIS A 690 16.79 23.95 21.00
CA HIS A 690 17.58 22.72 21.16
C HIS A 690 18.20 22.63 22.57
N GLU A 691 18.77 23.72 23.08
CA GLU A 691 19.32 23.78 24.44
C GLU A 691 18.23 23.56 25.51
N GLN A 692 17.04 24.14 25.34
CA GLN A 692 15.91 23.92 26.25
C GLN A 692 15.41 22.47 26.22
N GLU A 693 15.42 21.83 25.05
CA GLU A 693 14.99 20.44 24.89
C GLU A 693 15.99 19.47 25.54
N GLN A 694 17.29 19.71 25.37
CA GLN A 694 18.36 18.99 26.07
C GLN A 694 18.25 19.12 27.60
N LEU A 695 17.95 20.33 28.10
CA LEU A 695 17.72 20.56 29.52
C LEU A 695 16.49 19.80 30.03
N ARG A 696 15.38 19.79 29.29
CA ARG A 696 14.20 18.99 29.68
C ARG A 696 14.48 17.50 29.69
N GLU A 697 15.25 17.00 28.73
CA GLU A 697 15.57 15.57 28.63
C GLU A 697 16.45 15.14 29.80
N THR A 698 17.44 15.96 30.17
CA THR A 698 18.28 15.73 31.36
C THR A 698 17.46 15.80 32.64
N GLU A 699 16.59 16.79 32.83
CA GLU A 699 15.68 16.87 33.98
C GLU A 699 14.75 15.65 34.08
N LEU A 700 14.17 15.20 32.96
CA LEU A 700 13.33 14.00 32.93
C LEU A 700 14.13 12.73 33.25
N SER A 701 15.36 12.64 32.76
CA SER A 701 16.27 11.52 33.06
C SER A 701 16.63 11.48 34.56
N GLU A 702 16.92 12.62 35.17
CA GLU A 702 17.16 12.72 36.62
C GLU A 702 15.92 12.35 37.43
N GLN A 703 14.72 12.79 37.02
CA GLN A 703 13.47 12.40 37.67
C GLN A 703 13.20 10.89 37.57
N ARG A 704 13.47 10.27 36.42
CA ARG A 704 13.38 8.81 36.26
C ARG A 704 14.39 8.10 37.13
N HIS A 705 15.65 8.53 37.12
CA HIS A 705 16.72 7.92 37.91
C HIS A 705 16.43 8.01 39.41
N THR A 706 15.96 9.15 39.89
CA THR A 706 15.56 9.34 41.29
C THR A 706 14.35 8.46 41.65
N GLY A 707 13.36 8.35 40.76
CA GLY A 707 12.25 7.41 40.88
C GLY A 707 12.72 5.96 41.01
N ASP A 708 13.60 5.52 40.11
CA ASP A 708 14.16 4.17 40.09
C ASP A 708 14.99 3.86 41.35
N LEU A 709 15.73 4.84 41.87
CA LEU A 709 16.45 4.69 43.14
C LEU A 709 15.50 4.55 44.34
N LEU A 710 14.37 5.27 44.35
CA LEU A 710 13.33 5.14 45.37
C LEU A 710 12.63 3.78 45.27
N GLU A 711 12.29 3.34 44.05
CA GLU A 711 11.73 2.03 43.75
C GLU A 711 12.67 0.91 44.21
N LYS A 712 13.97 1.02 43.89
CA LYS A 712 15.02 0.10 44.32
C LYS A 712 15.16 0.06 45.83
N LYS A 713 15.11 1.21 46.53
CA LYS A 713 15.11 1.27 48.01
C LYS A 713 13.85 0.61 48.59
N ARG A 714 12.67 0.82 47.99
CA ARG A 714 11.42 0.18 48.40
C ARG A 714 11.52 -1.34 48.27
N LEU A 715 11.96 -1.83 47.12
CA LEU A 715 12.16 -3.26 46.85
C LEU A 715 13.22 -3.88 47.77
N SER A 716 14.28 -3.13 48.09
CA SER A 716 15.31 -3.56 49.05
C SER A 716 14.75 -3.71 50.45
N ARG A 717 13.88 -2.79 50.92
CA ARG A 717 13.18 -2.96 52.20
C ARG A 717 12.25 -4.16 52.20
N CYS A 718 11.47 -4.35 51.13
CA CYS A 718 10.63 -5.54 51.00
C CYS A 718 11.46 -6.83 51.05
N ARG A 719 12.66 -6.84 50.44
CA ARG A 719 13.61 -7.97 50.50
C ARG A 719 14.15 -8.19 51.91
N SER A 720 14.52 -7.13 52.63
CA SER A 720 14.97 -7.22 54.03
C SER A 720 13.87 -7.70 54.97
N ILE A 721 12.63 -7.23 54.81
CA ILE A 721 11.47 -7.71 55.57
C ILE A 721 11.21 -9.19 55.28
N ARG A 722 11.31 -9.61 54.01
CA ARG A 722 11.22 -11.02 53.63
C ARG A 722 12.32 -11.88 54.28
N MET A 723 13.55 -11.36 54.37
CA MET A 723 14.68 -12.05 55.00
C MET A 723 14.55 -12.12 56.53
N LEU A 724 14.02 -11.07 57.17
CA LEU A 724 13.72 -11.06 58.61
C LEU A 724 12.59 -12.03 58.95
N SER A 725 11.51 -12.02 58.18
CA SER A 725 10.42 -13.00 58.30
C SER A 725 10.93 -14.44 58.12
N ARG A 726 11.89 -14.68 57.22
CA ARG A 726 12.59 -15.98 57.06
C ARG A 726 13.50 -16.35 58.25
N LYS A 727 14.15 -15.37 58.88
CA LYS A 727 14.99 -15.59 60.07
C LYS A 727 14.16 -15.85 61.33
N GLU A 728 13.03 -15.18 61.48
CA GLU A 728 12.09 -15.41 62.60
C GLU A 728 11.44 -16.78 62.50
N SER A 729 11.08 -17.24 61.29
CA SER A 729 10.63 -18.62 61.05
C SER A 729 11.75 -19.64 61.29
N SER A 730 13.00 -19.35 60.92
CA SER A 730 14.16 -20.20 61.23
C SER A 730 14.54 -20.26 62.72
N ASN A 731 14.27 -19.22 63.51
CA ASN A 731 14.55 -19.21 64.96
C ASN A 731 13.41 -19.85 65.78
N ALA A 732 12.19 -19.91 65.25
CA ALA A 732 11.07 -20.63 65.87
C ALA A 732 11.23 -22.17 65.80
N GLU A 733 12.14 -22.67 64.96
CA GLU A 733 12.41 -24.11 64.77
C GLU A 733 13.59 -24.65 65.60
N LYS A 734 14.13 -23.91 66.57
CA LYS A 734 15.11 -24.45 67.53
C LYS A 734 14.41 -24.92 68.83
N PRO A 735 14.26 -26.24 69.06
CA PRO A 735 13.74 -26.73 70.33
C PRO A 735 14.79 -26.54 71.43
N SER A 736 14.39 -25.90 72.52
CA SER A 736 15.10 -25.88 73.79
C SER A 736 15.13 -27.30 74.37
N PHE A 737 16.23 -28.02 74.17
CA PHE A 737 16.60 -29.13 75.04
C PHE A 737 17.23 -28.53 76.29
N LEU A 738 16.50 -28.50 77.41
CA LEU A 738 17.03 -28.57 78.78
C LEU A 738 15.88 -28.62 79.80
N ALA A 739 16.01 -29.60 80.70
CA ALA A 739 15.20 -29.98 81.87
C ALA A 739 13.92 -30.78 81.62
#